data_AF-A0A1E3YFL8-F1
#
_entry.id   AF-A0A1E3YFL8-F1
#
_cell.length_a   1.000
_cell.length_b   1.000
_cell.length_c   1.000
_cell.angle_alpha   90.00
_cell.angle_beta   90.00
_cell.angle_gamma   90.00
#
_symmetry.space_group_name_H-M   'P 1'
#
loop_
_entity.id
_entity.type
_entity.pdbx_description
1 polymer ?
#
loop_
_entity_poly.entity_id
_entity_poly.type
_entity_poly.pdbx_seq_one_letter_code
_entity_poly.pdbx_strand_id
1 'polypeptide(L)'
;MVPPMLHVVIRPLTAVLFGAVAGVLCLLLGYPLRSTVVLDMDRDPPSFLAGVHAAEREGARTFAWTSSRVTLRLAGLDRRVDWTCAIHVRGARDASQPMPSLMMAFDGVGSTTAALTNEFQEVSLVVPARPDRSGLVITADVTPTFRPGGSDPRELGAQIDWMRCTPAGPVRPPEGAMRAAAVGGAAMALAAVVAGATTVLLVPTVLAVSAGQAWLLVTGAGVFGSYPALLTTIVCWGAALVALMAWAPVLVRRQRLSGWTLAAVTVSIVLASLKLAALEHPAKLLIDALFQAHRLEWVVAGRYFFTQPMPSGVQFPYAIGLYGTAAPLASIITDHVLLLRLVVIVAEAAAGLCLYAVLARGFQDRAAGVLAVVLFHLMPASHFVVGNANLTNAFAQAIGACVLCGLALIPAPARSRGFLAAATGLTALTALAFLSHVGTIVVVAATLGMMVVMCLLARRTDLTRLAAFTVVMTLVAALLAVGLYYRHFTDVYREAYARVRAPAAADVVSAPAGSEALDAPAMLTRLLAWHERVSASWSQTLLDVGWPMLLLAVAGGLLGLRGRRDRTAVLLVAWAAAWILLIAGSTIGRVDIQFQRYAVEFVARVNLAAGPLLAGLAGLGATSLWRRAVATRVVAVVLVAAGLWAGWASLGRWLVS
;
A
#
# COMPACT_ATOMS: atom_id res chain seq x y z
N MET A 1 -19.71 -44.12 -16.57
CA MET A 1 -18.53 -43.84 -15.71
C MET A 1 -17.50 -43.13 -16.56
N VAL A 2 -17.17 -41.87 -16.23
CA VAL A 2 -16.16 -41.10 -16.97
C VAL A 2 -14.77 -41.58 -16.55
N PRO A 3 -13.85 -41.89 -17.48
CA PRO A 3 -12.53 -42.37 -17.12
C PRO A 3 -11.75 -41.32 -16.29
N PRO A 4 -10.93 -41.75 -15.32
CA PRO A 4 -10.24 -40.85 -14.39
C PRO A 4 -9.32 -39.83 -15.08
N MET A 5 -8.82 -40.13 -16.30
CA MET A 5 -8.06 -39.17 -17.10
C MET A 5 -8.90 -37.99 -17.61
N LEU A 6 -10.19 -38.19 -17.92
CA LEU A 6 -11.07 -37.11 -18.38
C LEU A 6 -11.29 -36.08 -17.25
N HIS A 7 -11.39 -36.52 -15.99
CA HIS A 7 -11.55 -35.63 -14.84
C HIS A 7 -10.32 -34.74 -14.59
N VAL A 8 -9.12 -35.21 -14.93
CA VAL A 8 -7.87 -34.45 -14.80
C VAL A 8 -7.81 -33.29 -15.80
N VAL A 9 -8.46 -33.42 -16.97
CA VAL A 9 -8.47 -32.39 -18.02
C VAL A 9 -9.71 -31.49 -17.95
N ILE A 10 -10.89 -32.04 -17.67
CA ILE A 10 -12.15 -31.29 -17.67
C ILE A 10 -12.19 -30.25 -16.56
N ARG A 11 -11.75 -30.60 -15.34
CA ARG A 11 -11.81 -29.70 -14.18
C ARG A 11 -10.97 -28.42 -14.34
N PRO A 12 -9.69 -28.46 -14.76
CA PRO A 12 -8.95 -27.23 -15.00
C PRO A 12 -9.54 -26.42 -16.15
N LEU A 13 -10.02 -27.06 -17.22
CA LEU A 13 -10.65 -26.37 -18.34
C LEU A 13 -11.92 -25.62 -17.93
N THR A 14 -12.81 -26.26 -17.16
CA THR A 14 -14.04 -25.61 -16.66
C THR A 14 -13.74 -24.50 -15.67
N ALA A 15 -12.72 -24.66 -14.82
CA ALA A 15 -12.28 -23.61 -13.92
C ALA A 15 -11.69 -22.40 -14.67
N VAL A 16 -10.85 -22.63 -15.69
CA VAL A 16 -10.29 -21.58 -16.54
C VAL A 16 -11.40 -20.81 -17.25
N LEU A 17 -12.39 -21.51 -17.83
CA LEU A 17 -13.54 -20.88 -18.46
C LEU A 17 -14.36 -20.07 -17.45
N PHE A 18 -14.64 -20.64 -16.28
CA PHE A 18 -15.34 -19.94 -15.20
C PHE A 18 -14.59 -18.66 -14.79
N GLY A 19 -13.28 -18.73 -14.59
CA GLY A 19 -12.45 -17.60 -14.23
C GLY A 19 -12.44 -16.51 -15.29
N ALA A 20 -12.30 -16.89 -16.57
CA ALA A 20 -12.35 -15.94 -17.68
C ALA A 20 -13.71 -15.22 -17.74
N VAL A 21 -14.80 -15.98 -17.65
CA VAL A 21 -16.17 -15.43 -17.67
C VAL A 21 -16.42 -14.54 -16.45
N ALA A 22 -16.01 -14.97 -15.25
CA ALA A 22 -16.14 -14.17 -14.04
C ALA A 22 -15.40 -12.82 -14.16
N GLY A 23 -14.16 -12.82 -14.65
CA GLY A 23 -13.39 -11.62 -14.91
C GLY A 23 -14.11 -10.63 -15.84
N VAL A 24 -14.55 -11.12 -17.00
CA VAL A 24 -15.26 -10.30 -17.99
C VAL A 24 -16.61 -9.81 -17.45
N LEU A 25 -17.40 -10.66 -16.80
CA LEU A 25 -18.68 -10.27 -16.22
C LEU A 25 -18.53 -9.19 -15.15
N CYS A 26 -17.56 -9.33 -14.24
CA CYS A 26 -17.28 -8.30 -13.23
C CYS A 26 -16.94 -6.96 -13.89
N LEU A 27 -16.13 -6.96 -14.96
CA LEU A 27 -15.80 -5.75 -15.71
C LEU A 27 -17.02 -5.16 -16.44
N LEU A 28 -17.82 -5.99 -17.10
CA LEU A 28 -19.03 -5.57 -17.81
C LEU A 28 -20.08 -4.97 -16.88
N LEU A 29 -20.20 -5.48 -15.65
CA LEU A 29 -21.11 -4.94 -14.64
C LEU A 29 -20.57 -3.64 -14.03
N GLY A 30 -19.26 -3.50 -13.86
CA GLY A 30 -18.64 -2.34 -13.24
C GLY A 30 -18.44 -1.14 -14.17
N TYR A 31 -18.09 -1.37 -15.44
CA TYR A 31 -17.69 -0.31 -16.37
C TYR A 31 -18.80 0.72 -16.66
N PRO A 32 -20.08 0.33 -16.84
CA PRO A 32 -21.16 1.31 -17.07
C PRO A 32 -21.31 2.32 -15.93
N LEU A 33 -20.97 1.93 -14.69
CA LEU A 33 -21.04 2.80 -13.51
C LEU A 33 -19.93 3.86 -13.46
N ARG A 34 -18.88 3.71 -14.29
CA ARG A 34 -17.67 4.56 -14.33
C ARG A 34 -17.13 4.73 -15.76
N SER A 35 -18.01 4.93 -16.72
CA SER A 35 -17.65 5.01 -18.14
C SER A 35 -17.08 6.37 -18.56
N THR A 36 -17.28 7.40 -17.74
CA THR A 36 -16.67 8.71 -17.93
C THR A 36 -15.18 8.65 -17.69
N VAL A 37 -14.40 9.07 -18.69
CA VAL A 37 -12.95 9.21 -18.58
C VAL A 37 -12.66 10.59 -18.01
N VAL A 38 -11.96 10.66 -16.88
CA VAL A 38 -11.49 11.90 -16.25
C VAL A 38 -9.99 11.82 -16.08
N LEU A 39 -9.29 12.84 -16.56
CA LEU A 39 -7.86 13.04 -16.39
C LEU A 39 -7.66 14.38 -15.69
N ASP A 40 -7.41 14.35 -14.40
CA ASP A 40 -7.08 15.53 -13.60
C ASP A 40 -5.57 15.82 -13.73
N MET A 41 -5.21 17.10 -13.85
CA MET A 41 -3.81 17.55 -13.96
C MET A 41 -3.20 17.83 -12.57
N ASP A 42 -3.51 16.96 -11.61
CA ASP A 42 -2.95 16.95 -10.26
C ASP A 42 -1.82 15.92 -10.09
N ARG A 43 -1.51 15.19 -11.16
CA ARG A 43 -0.53 14.10 -11.26
C ARG A 43 0.14 14.07 -12.62
N ASP A 44 1.21 13.30 -12.74
CA ASP A 44 1.93 13.16 -14.00
C ASP A 44 1.02 12.59 -15.11
N PRO A 45 1.11 13.12 -16.35
CA PRO A 45 0.31 12.65 -17.47
C PRO A 45 0.47 11.14 -17.71
N PRO A 46 -0.64 10.39 -17.93
CA PRO A 46 -0.55 8.98 -18.23
C PRO A 46 0.05 8.75 -19.64
N SER A 47 0.56 7.54 -19.89
CA SER A 47 1.27 7.19 -21.15
C SER A 47 0.47 7.36 -22.45
N PHE A 48 -0.85 7.49 -22.37
CA PHE A 48 -1.74 7.71 -23.50
C PHE A 48 -2.15 9.19 -23.68
N LEU A 49 -1.59 10.10 -22.87
CA LEU A 49 -1.66 11.55 -23.01
C LEU A 49 -0.25 12.09 -23.31
N ALA A 50 -0.08 12.73 -24.46
CA ALA A 50 1.19 13.30 -24.89
C ALA A 50 1.08 14.81 -25.11
N GLY A 51 2.22 15.50 -25.03
CA GLY A 51 2.28 16.95 -25.26
C GLY A 51 1.83 17.79 -24.07
N VAL A 52 1.83 17.21 -22.88
CA VAL A 52 1.55 17.86 -21.58
C VAL A 52 2.79 17.68 -20.70
N HIS A 53 3.21 18.76 -20.03
CA HIS A 53 4.32 18.77 -19.09
C HIS A 53 3.89 18.16 -17.74
N ALA A 54 4.83 17.99 -16.79
CA ALA A 54 4.50 17.53 -15.45
C ALA A 54 3.48 18.47 -14.76
N ALA A 55 2.65 17.90 -13.89
CA ALA A 55 1.66 18.67 -13.14
C ALA A 55 2.34 19.65 -12.17
N GLU A 56 1.80 20.86 -12.10
CA GLU A 56 2.23 21.97 -11.27
C GLU A 56 1.09 22.39 -10.33
N ARG A 57 1.45 23.15 -9.28
CA ARG A 57 0.49 23.67 -8.30
C ARG A 57 0.69 25.15 -8.07
N GLU A 58 -0.43 25.86 -8.00
CA GLU A 58 -0.51 27.28 -7.61
C GLU A 58 -1.51 27.37 -6.44
N GLY A 59 -0.98 27.39 -5.21
CA GLY A 59 -1.80 27.27 -4.00
C GLY A 59 -2.58 25.95 -3.98
N ALA A 60 -3.91 26.03 -3.89
CA ALA A 60 -4.79 24.85 -3.92
C ALA A 60 -5.11 24.34 -5.35
N ARG A 61 -4.67 25.07 -6.40
CA ARG A 61 -4.96 24.72 -7.79
C ARG A 61 -3.90 23.80 -8.35
N THR A 62 -4.32 22.81 -9.10
CA THR A 62 -3.47 21.90 -9.88
C THR A 62 -3.67 22.18 -11.35
N PHE A 63 -2.60 22.17 -12.12
CA PHE A 63 -2.68 22.31 -13.57
C PHE A 63 -1.46 21.68 -14.22
N ALA A 64 -1.52 21.43 -15.53
CA ALA A 64 -0.35 21.10 -16.32
C ALA A 64 -0.27 22.02 -17.53
N TRP A 65 0.95 22.44 -17.87
CA TRP A 65 1.19 23.16 -19.10
C TRP A 65 1.16 22.22 -20.29
N THR A 66 0.53 22.67 -21.36
CA THR A 66 0.62 22.02 -22.68
C THR A 66 1.88 22.45 -23.42
N SER A 67 2.27 21.64 -24.39
CA SER A 67 3.12 22.06 -25.51
C SER A 67 2.25 22.69 -26.62
N SER A 68 2.77 22.84 -27.85
CA SER A 68 1.98 23.30 -29.00
C SER A 68 0.88 22.33 -29.42
N ARG A 69 1.02 21.04 -29.11
CA ARG A 69 0.05 19.99 -29.47
C ARG A 69 -0.10 18.98 -28.35
N VAL A 70 -1.33 18.82 -27.87
CA VAL A 70 -1.73 17.73 -26.98
C VAL A 70 -2.36 16.61 -27.80
N THR A 71 -2.06 15.36 -27.46
CA THR A 71 -2.70 14.19 -28.07
C THR A 71 -3.17 13.22 -26.99
N LEU A 72 -4.48 12.96 -26.95
CA LEU A 72 -5.11 11.96 -26.09
C LEU A 72 -5.55 10.75 -26.93
N ARG A 73 -5.01 9.56 -26.60
CA ARG A 73 -5.28 8.31 -27.33
C ARG A 73 -6.10 7.35 -26.48
N LEU A 74 -7.39 7.26 -26.72
CA LEU A 74 -8.28 6.32 -26.05
C LEU A 74 -8.44 5.05 -26.91
N ALA A 75 -7.43 4.18 -26.87
CA ALA A 75 -7.42 2.96 -27.67
C ALA A 75 -8.58 2.01 -27.28
N GLY A 76 -9.30 1.49 -28.28
CA GLY A 76 -10.42 0.57 -28.05
C GLY A 76 -11.65 1.18 -27.38
N LEU A 77 -11.73 2.51 -27.28
CA LEU A 77 -12.95 3.23 -26.85
C LEU A 77 -14.15 2.77 -27.69
N ASP A 78 -15.28 2.48 -27.04
CA ASP A 78 -16.51 2.08 -27.72
C ASP A 78 -17.18 3.29 -28.41
N ARG A 79 -17.26 3.28 -29.74
CA ARG A 79 -17.81 4.37 -30.55
C ARG A 79 -19.26 4.11 -30.99
N ARG A 80 -19.99 3.19 -30.37
CA ARG A 80 -21.41 2.93 -30.72
C ARG A 80 -22.38 4.03 -30.30
N VAL A 81 -21.95 4.94 -29.44
CA VAL A 81 -22.71 6.11 -28.99
C VAL A 81 -21.89 7.38 -29.22
N ASP A 82 -22.56 8.52 -29.17
CA ASP A 82 -21.89 9.82 -29.18
C ASP A 82 -21.09 10.02 -27.89
N TRP A 83 -19.98 10.74 -27.99
CA TRP A 83 -19.15 11.14 -26.85
C TRP A 83 -19.01 12.65 -26.82
N THR A 84 -19.11 13.23 -25.63
CA THR A 84 -18.75 14.64 -25.41
C THR A 84 -17.42 14.69 -24.70
N CYS A 85 -16.42 15.27 -25.35
CA CYS A 85 -15.09 15.47 -24.77
C CYS A 85 -14.84 16.95 -24.53
N ALA A 86 -14.37 17.28 -23.33
CA ALA A 86 -14.15 18.63 -22.87
C ALA A 86 -12.78 18.77 -22.22
N ILE A 87 -12.21 19.96 -22.34
CA ILE A 87 -10.97 20.37 -21.70
C ILE A 87 -11.22 21.65 -20.91
N HIS A 88 -10.80 21.66 -19.65
CA HIS A 88 -10.85 22.84 -18.79
C HIS A 88 -9.49 23.53 -18.83
N VAL A 89 -9.45 24.70 -19.48
CA VAL A 89 -8.20 25.28 -19.97
C VAL A 89 -8.19 26.80 -19.80
N ARG A 90 -7.01 27.38 -19.57
CA ARG A 90 -6.76 28.83 -19.61
C ARG A 90 -5.44 29.15 -20.31
N GLY A 91 -5.33 30.35 -20.89
CA GLY A 91 -4.10 30.83 -21.52
C GLY A 91 -2.96 31.11 -20.55
N ALA A 92 -3.26 31.65 -19.35
CA ALA A 92 -2.30 32.03 -18.31
C ALA A 92 -1.12 32.85 -18.86
N ARG A 93 -1.44 33.95 -19.56
CA ARG A 93 -0.49 34.88 -20.18
C ARG A 93 -0.41 36.18 -19.40
N ASP A 94 0.79 36.75 -19.32
CA ASP A 94 0.95 38.14 -18.89
C ASP A 94 0.40 39.12 -19.95
N ALA A 95 0.10 40.35 -19.54
CA ALA A 95 -0.47 41.37 -20.43
C ALA A 95 0.41 41.72 -21.65
N SER A 96 1.70 41.40 -21.61
CA SER A 96 2.65 41.61 -22.71
C SER A 96 2.66 40.49 -23.76
N GLN A 97 1.94 39.38 -23.54
CA GLN A 97 1.95 38.21 -24.40
C GLN A 97 0.61 38.00 -25.12
N PRO A 98 0.61 37.54 -26.38
CA PRO A 98 -0.62 37.25 -27.11
C PRO A 98 -1.38 36.07 -26.47
N MET A 99 -2.69 36.22 -26.36
CA MET A 99 -3.56 35.13 -25.90
C MET A 99 -3.59 33.98 -26.91
N PRO A 100 -3.44 32.72 -26.47
CA PRO A 100 -3.54 31.57 -27.35
C PRO A 100 -4.98 31.28 -27.78
N SER A 101 -5.10 30.66 -28.94
CA SER A 101 -6.30 29.94 -29.36
C SER A 101 -6.06 28.44 -29.20
N LEU A 102 -7.14 27.70 -28.93
CA LEU A 102 -7.15 26.25 -28.84
C LEU A 102 -8.03 25.69 -29.96
N MET A 103 -7.47 24.81 -30.79
CA MET A 103 -8.23 24.00 -31.74
C MET A 103 -8.26 22.55 -31.27
N MET A 104 -9.43 22.10 -30.82
CA MET A 104 -9.67 20.69 -30.50
C MET A 104 -10.17 19.96 -31.73
N ALA A 105 -9.64 18.78 -32.02
CA ALA A 105 -10.10 17.94 -33.10
C ALA A 105 -10.17 16.47 -32.68
N PHE A 106 -10.99 15.68 -33.39
CA PHE A 106 -11.08 14.23 -33.22
C PHE A 106 -10.78 13.51 -34.54
N ASP A 107 -9.99 12.43 -34.47
CA ASP A 107 -9.61 11.56 -35.60
C ASP A 107 -9.12 12.29 -36.87
N GLY A 108 -8.72 13.57 -36.76
CA GLY A 108 -8.39 14.44 -37.89
C GLY A 108 -9.57 14.83 -38.80
N VAL A 109 -10.83 14.67 -38.36
CA VAL A 109 -12.02 14.90 -39.20
C VAL A 109 -12.83 16.13 -38.78
N GLY A 110 -13.15 16.26 -37.49
CA GLY A 110 -13.97 17.36 -36.96
C GLY A 110 -13.17 18.18 -35.94
N SER A 111 -13.48 19.48 -35.84
CA SER A 111 -12.79 20.40 -34.94
C SER A 111 -13.68 21.51 -34.36
N THR A 112 -13.33 21.97 -33.16
CA THR A 112 -13.85 23.17 -32.51
C THR A 112 -12.67 24.08 -32.18
N THR A 113 -12.79 25.37 -32.48
CA THR A 113 -11.77 26.38 -32.14
C THR A 113 -12.33 27.38 -31.14
N ALA A 114 -11.56 27.69 -30.11
CA ALA A 114 -11.90 28.69 -29.10
C ALA A 114 -10.72 29.63 -28.84
N ALA A 115 -10.99 30.92 -28.74
CA ALA A 115 -10.04 31.87 -28.17
C ALA A 115 -9.99 31.66 -26.65
N LEU A 116 -8.79 31.58 -26.07
CA LEU A 116 -8.61 31.40 -24.64
C LEU A 116 -8.50 32.73 -23.90
N THR A 117 -8.92 32.74 -22.65
CA THR A 117 -8.71 33.83 -21.70
C THR A 117 -7.78 33.38 -20.56
N ASN A 118 -7.46 34.28 -19.62
CA ASN A 118 -6.73 33.92 -18.40
C ASN A 118 -7.62 33.27 -17.33
N GLU A 119 -8.93 33.23 -17.55
CA GLU A 119 -9.86 32.47 -16.73
C GLU A 119 -10.01 31.06 -17.31
N PHE A 120 -10.22 30.08 -16.43
CA PHE A 120 -10.49 28.74 -16.89
C PHE A 120 -11.85 28.69 -17.59
N GLN A 121 -11.86 28.14 -18.78
CA GLN A 121 -13.05 27.93 -19.60
C GLN A 121 -13.09 26.48 -20.09
N GLU A 122 -14.31 25.98 -20.27
CA GLU A 122 -14.53 24.64 -20.83
C GLU A 122 -14.68 24.73 -22.35
N VAL A 123 -13.78 24.07 -23.08
CA VAL A 123 -13.90 23.90 -24.54
C VAL A 123 -14.32 22.46 -24.80
N SER A 124 -15.43 22.27 -25.50
CA SER A 124 -16.02 20.96 -25.74
C SER A 124 -16.14 20.62 -27.24
N LEU A 125 -16.11 19.32 -27.51
CA LEU A 125 -16.21 18.73 -28.84
C LEU A 125 -17.12 17.50 -28.76
N VAL A 126 -18.14 17.48 -29.61
CA VAL A 126 -19.01 16.30 -29.78
C VAL A 126 -18.39 15.37 -30.80
N VAL A 127 -18.18 14.13 -30.39
CA VAL A 127 -17.55 13.09 -31.19
C VAL A 127 -18.64 12.06 -31.58
N PRO A 128 -19.15 12.09 -32.83
CA PRO A 128 -20.31 11.31 -33.24
C PRO A 128 -20.05 9.80 -33.21
N ALA A 129 -21.09 9.00 -33.03
CA ALA A 129 -21.02 7.55 -33.06
C ALA A 129 -20.47 7.02 -34.41
N ARG A 130 -19.60 6.01 -34.32
CA ARG A 130 -19.03 5.24 -35.43
C ARG A 130 -18.96 3.76 -35.04
N PRO A 131 -20.07 3.01 -35.12
CA PRO A 131 -20.13 1.62 -34.64
C PRO A 131 -19.19 0.66 -35.40
N ASP A 132 -18.72 1.06 -36.59
CA ASP A 132 -17.77 0.35 -37.45
C ASP A 132 -16.30 0.52 -37.00
N ARG A 133 -16.01 1.46 -36.09
CA ARG A 133 -14.65 1.75 -35.60
C ARG A 133 -14.59 1.71 -34.08
N SER A 134 -13.42 1.37 -33.56
CA SER A 134 -13.12 1.45 -32.13
C SER A 134 -11.93 2.36 -31.89
N GLY A 135 -11.91 3.01 -30.74
CA GLY A 135 -10.87 3.96 -30.37
C GLY A 135 -11.20 5.40 -30.75
N LEU A 136 -10.48 6.33 -30.12
CA LEU A 136 -10.61 7.76 -30.34
C LEU A 136 -9.25 8.43 -30.16
N VAL A 137 -8.88 9.30 -31.11
CA VAL A 137 -7.74 10.20 -30.94
C VAL A 137 -8.27 11.63 -30.89
N ILE A 138 -7.95 12.33 -29.81
CA ILE A 138 -8.25 13.76 -29.65
C ILE A 138 -6.93 14.52 -29.72
N THR A 139 -6.91 15.56 -30.54
CA THR A 139 -5.79 16.51 -30.61
C THR A 139 -6.25 17.88 -30.15
N ALA A 140 -5.38 18.57 -29.42
CA ALA A 140 -5.60 19.94 -28.98
C ALA A 140 -4.38 20.77 -29.38
N ASP A 141 -4.52 21.57 -30.42
CA ASP A 141 -3.47 22.44 -30.93
C ASP A 141 -3.60 23.83 -30.29
N VAL A 142 -2.52 24.30 -29.65
CA VAL A 142 -2.48 25.59 -28.95
C VAL A 142 -1.54 26.54 -29.67
N THR A 143 -2.04 27.69 -30.10
CA THR A 143 -1.24 28.67 -30.86
C THR A 143 -1.62 30.12 -30.51
N PRO A 144 -0.67 31.04 -30.24
CA PRO A 144 0.78 30.79 -30.14
C PRO A 144 1.22 30.19 -28.79
N THR A 145 2.32 29.43 -28.82
CA THR A 145 3.10 29.06 -27.62
C THR A 145 4.01 30.20 -27.20
N PHE A 146 4.56 30.13 -25.98
CA PHE A 146 5.56 31.07 -25.49
C PHE A 146 6.62 30.35 -24.64
N ARG A 147 7.72 31.05 -24.38
CA ARG A 147 8.71 30.66 -23.36
C ARG A 147 8.68 31.72 -22.26
N PRO A 148 8.47 31.37 -20.98
CA PRO A 148 8.32 32.34 -19.90
C PRO A 148 9.54 33.27 -19.68
N GLY A 149 10.71 32.90 -20.19
CA GLY A 149 11.98 33.56 -19.89
C GLY A 149 12.63 32.99 -18.63
N GLY A 150 13.80 33.52 -18.24
CA GLY A 150 14.56 33.03 -17.09
C GLY A 150 15.23 31.67 -17.34
N SER A 151 15.23 30.80 -16.32
CA SER A 151 15.85 29.46 -16.37
C SER A 151 14.90 28.34 -16.85
N ASP A 152 13.63 28.63 -17.15
CA ASP A 152 12.67 27.65 -17.67
C ASP A 152 12.83 27.53 -19.21
N PRO A 153 13.35 26.39 -19.72
CA PRO A 153 13.59 26.23 -21.16
C PRO A 153 12.33 25.79 -21.92
N ARG A 154 11.23 25.51 -21.24
CA ARG A 154 10.05 24.86 -21.83
C ARG A 154 9.30 25.80 -22.75
N GLU A 155 8.82 25.24 -23.84
CA GLU A 155 7.82 25.86 -24.69
C GLU A 155 6.43 25.51 -24.15
N LEU A 156 5.67 26.54 -23.77
CA LEU A 156 4.39 26.41 -23.08
C LEU A 156 3.23 26.91 -23.95
N GLY A 157 2.19 26.09 -24.05
CA GLY A 157 0.91 26.40 -24.68
C GLY A 157 -0.03 27.03 -23.66
N ALA A 158 -1.13 26.38 -23.34
CA ALA A 158 -2.12 26.74 -22.33
C ALA A 158 -1.99 25.86 -21.07
N GLN A 159 -2.56 26.30 -19.95
CA GLN A 159 -2.70 25.49 -18.73
C GLN A 159 -4.00 24.69 -18.79
N ILE A 160 -3.93 23.39 -18.54
CA ILE A 160 -5.07 22.49 -18.40
C ILE A 160 -5.23 22.13 -16.93
N ASP A 161 -6.47 22.13 -16.45
CA ASP A 161 -6.84 21.61 -15.12
C ASP A 161 -7.35 20.16 -15.22
N TRP A 162 -8.26 19.86 -16.15
CA TRP A 162 -8.70 18.50 -16.42
C TRP A 162 -9.13 18.28 -17.87
N MET A 163 -9.15 17.01 -18.30
CA MET A 163 -9.78 16.54 -19.53
C MET A 163 -10.85 15.49 -19.20
N ARG A 164 -12.02 15.58 -19.83
CA ARG A 164 -13.15 14.68 -19.59
C ARG A 164 -13.75 14.19 -20.89
N CYS A 165 -14.07 12.90 -20.98
CA CYS A 165 -14.87 12.34 -22.06
C CYS A 165 -16.03 11.52 -21.48
N THR A 166 -17.25 11.89 -21.84
CA THR A 166 -18.49 11.30 -21.31
C THR A 166 -19.29 10.68 -22.45
N PRO A 167 -19.73 9.41 -22.34
CA PRO A 167 -20.60 8.80 -23.35
C PRO A 167 -22.05 9.24 -23.19
N ALA A 168 -22.78 9.35 -24.29
CA ALA A 168 -24.22 9.66 -24.28
C ALA A 168 -25.10 8.47 -23.84
N GLY A 169 -24.54 7.27 -23.71
CA GLY A 169 -25.27 6.05 -23.38
C GLY A 169 -24.37 4.91 -22.89
N PRO A 170 -24.91 3.70 -22.71
CA PRO A 170 -24.14 2.56 -22.20
C PRO A 170 -23.08 2.11 -23.21
N VAL A 171 -21.85 1.98 -22.72
CA VAL A 171 -20.67 1.60 -23.52
C VAL A 171 -20.02 0.32 -23.01
N ARG A 172 -19.30 -0.38 -23.89
CA ARG A 172 -18.50 -1.56 -23.56
C ARG A 172 -17.07 -1.15 -23.15
N PRO A 173 -16.44 -1.91 -22.25
CA PRO A 173 -15.03 -1.73 -21.93
C PRO A 173 -14.15 -1.98 -23.17
N PRO A 174 -12.97 -1.33 -23.26
CA PRO A 174 -12.00 -1.62 -24.30
C PRO A 174 -11.58 -3.10 -24.32
N GLU A 175 -11.30 -3.64 -25.52
CA GLU A 175 -10.90 -5.05 -25.67
C GLU A 175 -9.68 -5.43 -24.84
N GLY A 176 -8.69 -4.55 -24.74
CA GLY A 176 -7.50 -4.77 -23.92
C GLY A 176 -7.83 -5.02 -22.45
N ALA A 177 -8.77 -4.24 -21.90
CA ALA A 177 -9.26 -4.41 -20.53
C ALA A 177 -10.08 -5.71 -20.37
N MET A 178 -10.92 -6.05 -21.35
CA MET A 178 -11.65 -7.33 -21.34
C MET A 178 -10.72 -8.54 -21.37
N ARG A 179 -9.68 -8.52 -22.21
CA ARG A 179 -8.65 -9.57 -22.26
C ARG A 179 -7.89 -9.66 -20.94
N ALA A 180 -7.50 -8.53 -20.35
CA ALA A 180 -6.83 -8.49 -19.05
C ALA A 180 -7.68 -9.13 -17.93
N ALA A 181 -8.96 -8.78 -17.87
CA ALA A 181 -9.90 -9.35 -16.91
C ALA A 181 -10.09 -10.86 -17.12
N ALA A 182 -10.24 -11.30 -18.38
CA ALA A 182 -10.38 -12.71 -18.71
C ALA A 182 -9.14 -13.53 -18.32
N VAL A 183 -7.94 -13.07 -18.71
CA VAL A 183 -6.67 -13.76 -18.46
C VAL A 183 -6.37 -13.83 -16.96
N GLY A 184 -6.57 -12.73 -16.22
CA GLY A 184 -6.34 -12.73 -14.78
C GLY A 184 -7.26 -13.69 -14.02
N GLY A 185 -8.56 -13.68 -14.33
CA GLY A 185 -9.53 -14.60 -13.75
C GLY A 185 -9.23 -16.06 -14.10
N ALA A 186 -8.90 -16.34 -15.36
CA ALA A 186 -8.48 -17.66 -15.82
C ALA A 186 -7.21 -18.18 -15.12
N ALA A 187 -6.18 -17.34 -15.02
CA ALA A 187 -4.91 -17.69 -14.39
C ALA A 187 -5.10 -18.02 -12.90
N MET A 188 -5.90 -17.23 -12.18
CA MET A 188 -6.21 -17.49 -10.78
C MET A 188 -7.03 -18.77 -10.59
N ALA A 189 -8.02 -19.01 -11.46
CA ALA A 189 -8.82 -20.24 -11.41
C ALA A 189 -7.96 -21.48 -11.67
N LEU A 190 -7.05 -21.41 -12.65
CA LEU A 190 -6.09 -22.47 -12.91
C LEU A 190 -5.17 -22.71 -11.71
N ALA A 191 -4.59 -21.63 -11.14
CA ALA A 191 -3.74 -21.73 -9.96
C ALA A 191 -4.47 -22.35 -8.76
N ALA A 192 -5.73 -21.98 -8.53
CA ALA A 192 -6.55 -22.56 -7.47
C ALA A 192 -6.77 -24.08 -7.69
N VAL A 193 -7.10 -24.51 -8.92
CA VAL A 193 -7.23 -25.94 -9.24
C VAL A 193 -5.91 -26.69 -9.08
N VAL A 194 -4.82 -26.15 -9.62
CA VAL A 194 -3.47 -26.72 -9.54
C VAL A 194 -3.03 -26.85 -8.08
N ALA A 195 -3.38 -25.88 -7.24
CA ALA A 195 -3.11 -25.91 -5.81
C ALA A 195 -3.98 -26.92 -5.04
N GLY A 196 -4.99 -27.51 -5.67
CA GLY A 196 -5.90 -28.48 -5.06
C GLY A 196 -7.06 -27.84 -4.28
N ALA A 197 -7.43 -26.59 -4.57
CA ALA A 197 -8.56 -25.91 -3.94
C ALA A 197 -9.87 -26.67 -4.19
N THR A 198 -10.71 -26.78 -3.16
CA THR A 198 -12.08 -27.28 -3.30
C THR A 198 -12.95 -26.25 -4.02
N THR A 199 -14.11 -26.65 -4.56
CA THR A 199 -15.06 -25.71 -5.17
C THR A 199 -15.46 -24.58 -4.23
N VAL A 200 -15.58 -24.90 -2.93
CA VAL A 200 -15.89 -23.94 -1.86
C VAL A 200 -14.83 -22.85 -1.71
N LEU A 201 -13.55 -23.15 -1.98
CA LEU A 201 -12.48 -22.15 -1.96
C LEU A 201 -12.31 -21.48 -3.34
N LEU A 202 -12.40 -22.27 -4.42
CA LEU A 202 -12.16 -21.81 -5.78
C LEU A 202 -13.12 -20.68 -6.20
N VAL A 203 -14.43 -20.90 -6.04
CA VAL A 203 -15.45 -19.94 -6.51
C VAL A 203 -15.30 -18.56 -5.84
N PRO A 204 -15.29 -18.43 -4.49
CA PRO A 204 -15.17 -17.11 -3.87
C PRO A 204 -13.80 -16.48 -4.12
N THR A 205 -12.71 -17.25 -4.19
CA THR A 205 -11.38 -16.69 -4.51
C THR A 205 -11.35 -16.09 -5.91
N VAL A 206 -11.84 -16.83 -6.91
CA VAL A 206 -11.86 -16.36 -8.31
C VAL A 206 -12.79 -15.16 -8.47
N LEU A 207 -13.97 -15.16 -7.83
CA LEU A 207 -14.87 -14.02 -7.86
C LEU A 207 -14.28 -12.78 -7.17
N ALA A 208 -13.62 -12.95 -6.02
CA ALA A 208 -12.98 -11.83 -5.31
C ALA A 208 -11.84 -11.22 -6.13
N VAL A 209 -11.00 -12.05 -6.77
CA VAL A 209 -9.93 -11.58 -7.65
C VAL A 209 -10.52 -10.88 -8.87
N SER A 210 -11.52 -11.49 -9.51
CA SER A 210 -12.19 -10.91 -10.69
C SER A 210 -12.83 -9.55 -10.37
N ALA A 211 -13.51 -9.44 -9.22
CA ALA A 211 -14.10 -8.20 -8.76
C ALA A 211 -13.02 -7.15 -8.43
N GLY A 212 -11.91 -7.54 -7.79
CA GLY A 212 -10.82 -6.62 -7.48
C GLY A 212 -10.09 -6.12 -8.72
N GLN A 213 -9.84 -6.99 -9.70
CA GLN A 213 -9.28 -6.60 -11.00
C GLN A 213 -10.21 -5.68 -11.77
N ALA A 214 -11.50 -6.03 -11.84
CA ALA A 214 -12.50 -5.19 -12.49
C ALA A 214 -12.56 -3.81 -11.84
N TRP A 215 -12.59 -3.74 -10.50
CA TRP A 215 -12.59 -2.48 -9.77
C TRP A 215 -11.37 -1.61 -10.08
N LEU A 216 -10.16 -2.18 -10.15
CA LEU A 216 -8.95 -1.46 -10.55
C LEU A 216 -9.07 -0.95 -11.99
N LEU A 217 -9.51 -1.78 -12.94
CA LEU A 217 -9.67 -1.39 -14.34
C LEU A 217 -10.66 -0.23 -14.51
N VAL A 218 -11.81 -0.26 -13.83
CA VAL A 218 -12.85 0.78 -13.99
C VAL A 218 -12.60 2.04 -13.16
N THR A 219 -11.52 2.09 -12.38
CA THR A 219 -11.19 3.27 -11.56
C THR A 219 -10.31 4.22 -12.36
N GLY A 220 -10.68 5.51 -12.43
CA GLY A 220 -9.95 6.51 -13.19
C GLY A 220 -9.77 6.09 -14.65
N ALA A 221 -8.53 6.17 -15.16
CA ALA A 221 -8.20 5.75 -16.52
C ALA A 221 -7.62 4.33 -16.63
N GLY A 222 -7.87 3.45 -15.65
CA GLY A 222 -7.28 2.10 -15.58
C GLY A 222 -7.56 1.19 -16.79
N VAL A 223 -8.63 1.43 -17.55
CA VAL A 223 -8.93 0.63 -18.77
C VAL A 223 -8.05 0.99 -19.97
N PHE A 224 -7.29 2.08 -19.93
CA PHE A 224 -6.49 2.60 -21.05
C PHE A 224 -4.98 2.50 -20.79
N GLY A 225 -4.19 2.71 -21.85
CA GLY A 225 -2.73 2.69 -21.80
C GLY A 225 -2.15 1.29 -21.55
N SER A 226 -0.99 1.26 -20.89
CA SER A 226 -0.26 0.03 -20.57
C SER A 226 -0.76 -0.69 -19.30
N TYR A 227 -1.61 -0.04 -18.49
CA TYR A 227 -2.01 -0.57 -17.20
C TYR A 227 -2.75 -1.93 -17.25
N PRO A 228 -3.69 -2.19 -18.18
CA PRO A 228 -4.34 -3.51 -18.26
C PRO A 228 -3.34 -4.66 -18.45
N ALA A 229 -2.26 -4.45 -19.21
CA ALA A 229 -1.21 -5.45 -19.41
C ALA A 229 -0.36 -5.64 -18.15
N LEU A 230 -0.02 -4.55 -17.45
CA LEU A 230 0.70 -4.61 -16.17
C LEU A 230 -0.12 -5.33 -15.09
N LEU A 231 -1.41 -5.00 -14.95
CA LEU A 231 -2.34 -5.67 -14.05
C LEU A 231 -2.39 -7.18 -14.32
N THR A 232 -2.50 -7.57 -15.60
CA THR A 232 -2.49 -8.98 -16.01
C THR A 232 -1.19 -9.65 -15.59
N THR A 233 -0.05 -9.00 -15.83
CA THR A 233 1.28 -9.51 -15.47
C THR A 233 1.39 -9.75 -13.97
N ILE A 234 1.01 -8.77 -13.15
CA ILE A 234 1.05 -8.87 -11.68
C ILE A 234 0.16 -10.03 -11.19
N VAL A 235 -1.07 -10.13 -11.70
CA VAL A 235 -2.02 -11.17 -11.28
C VAL A 235 -1.58 -12.56 -11.75
N CYS A 236 -1.03 -12.70 -12.95
CA CYS A 236 -0.49 -13.97 -13.45
C CYS A 236 0.72 -14.42 -12.62
N TRP A 237 1.62 -13.51 -12.24
CA TRP A 237 2.73 -13.83 -11.33
C TRP A 237 2.23 -14.22 -9.94
N GLY A 238 1.22 -13.53 -9.41
CA GLY A 238 0.54 -13.91 -8.18
C GLY A 238 -0.05 -15.32 -8.26
N ALA A 239 -0.75 -15.64 -9.35
CA ALA A 239 -1.32 -16.97 -9.60
C ALA A 239 -0.22 -18.05 -9.69
N ALA A 240 0.86 -17.77 -10.41
CA ALA A 240 2.02 -18.66 -10.50
C ALA A 240 2.66 -18.89 -9.12
N LEU A 241 2.79 -17.85 -8.30
CA LEU A 241 3.31 -17.96 -6.94
C LEU A 241 2.40 -18.77 -6.02
N VAL A 242 1.08 -18.65 -6.14
CA VAL A 242 0.13 -19.51 -5.41
C VAL A 242 0.34 -20.98 -5.79
N ALA A 243 0.42 -21.28 -7.09
CA ALA A 243 0.68 -22.63 -7.56
C ALA A 243 2.04 -23.16 -7.08
N LEU A 244 3.09 -22.35 -7.19
CA LEU A 244 4.43 -22.70 -6.72
C LEU A 244 4.45 -23.00 -5.21
N MET A 245 3.85 -22.14 -4.40
CA MET A 245 3.81 -22.30 -2.94
C MET A 245 2.95 -23.50 -2.51
N ALA A 246 1.92 -23.85 -3.27
CA ALA A 246 1.12 -25.05 -3.04
C ALA A 246 1.91 -26.34 -3.34
N TRP A 247 2.78 -26.31 -4.37
CA TRP A 247 3.54 -27.47 -4.83
C TRP A 247 4.92 -27.63 -4.22
N ALA A 248 5.57 -26.56 -3.76
CA ALA A 248 6.90 -26.63 -3.17
C ALA A 248 7.00 -27.68 -2.02
N PRO A 249 6.04 -27.79 -1.09
CA PRO A 249 6.07 -28.83 -0.05
C PRO A 249 5.87 -30.25 -0.60
N VAL A 250 5.16 -30.41 -1.71
CA VAL A 250 5.00 -31.71 -2.39
C VAL A 250 6.33 -32.14 -3.01
N LEU A 251 7.04 -31.21 -3.64
CA LEU A 251 8.33 -31.47 -4.27
C LEU A 251 9.43 -31.75 -3.23
N VAL A 252 9.45 -31.00 -2.13
CA VAL A 252 10.51 -31.09 -1.11
C VAL A 252 10.22 -32.16 -0.05
N ARG A 253 8.96 -32.31 0.37
CA ARG A 253 8.57 -33.16 1.52
C ARG A 253 7.54 -34.24 1.18
N ARG A 254 7.09 -34.34 -0.07
CA ARG A 254 6.01 -35.23 -0.51
C ARG A 254 4.71 -35.07 0.30
N GLN A 255 4.46 -33.85 0.79
CA GLN A 255 3.28 -33.52 1.59
C GLN A 255 2.54 -32.33 0.98
N ARG A 256 1.22 -32.42 0.92
CA ARG A 256 0.38 -31.29 0.51
C ARG A 256 0.16 -30.34 1.67
N LEU A 257 0.01 -29.05 1.36
CA LEU A 257 -0.48 -28.09 2.34
C LEU A 257 -1.88 -28.47 2.82
N SER A 258 -2.16 -28.22 4.10
CA SER A 258 -3.53 -28.32 4.59
C SER A 258 -4.41 -27.28 3.86
N GLY A 259 -5.71 -27.57 3.67
CA GLY A 259 -6.62 -26.64 2.98
C GLY A 259 -6.64 -25.23 3.59
N TRP A 260 -6.52 -25.12 4.91
CA TRP A 260 -6.43 -23.83 5.61
C TRP A 260 -5.11 -23.10 5.36
N THR A 261 -4.00 -23.83 5.28
CA THR A 261 -2.69 -23.23 4.99
C THR A 261 -2.65 -22.75 3.55
N LEU A 262 -3.21 -23.54 2.63
CA LEU A 262 -3.39 -23.11 1.25
C LEU A 262 -4.28 -21.87 1.16
N ALA A 263 -5.39 -21.80 1.91
CA ALA A 263 -6.24 -20.61 1.95
C ALA A 263 -5.47 -19.37 2.44
N ALA A 264 -4.69 -19.48 3.52
CA ALA A 264 -3.88 -18.37 4.02
C ALA A 264 -2.83 -17.90 2.99
N VAL A 265 -2.12 -18.84 2.35
CA VAL A 265 -1.15 -18.55 1.28
C VAL A 265 -1.83 -17.86 0.09
N THR A 266 -2.95 -18.40 -0.36
CA THR A 266 -3.71 -17.89 -1.51
C THR A 266 -4.21 -16.47 -1.23
N VAL A 267 -4.87 -16.26 -0.10
CA VAL A 267 -5.38 -14.94 0.31
C VAL A 267 -4.24 -13.93 0.42
N SER A 268 -3.13 -14.30 1.08
CA SER A 268 -2.01 -13.38 1.27
C SER A 268 -1.38 -12.96 -0.07
N ILE A 269 -1.18 -13.90 -0.99
CA ILE A 269 -0.59 -13.59 -2.30
C ILE A 269 -1.56 -12.79 -3.17
N VAL A 270 -2.85 -13.15 -3.18
CA VAL A 270 -3.89 -12.44 -3.94
C VAL A 270 -4.01 -10.99 -3.49
N LEU A 271 -4.18 -10.75 -2.18
CA LEU A 271 -4.33 -9.39 -1.66
C LEU A 271 -3.04 -8.58 -1.85
N ALA A 272 -1.87 -9.19 -1.68
CA ALA A 272 -0.59 -8.57 -2.00
C ALA A 272 -0.49 -8.18 -3.48
N SER A 273 -0.90 -9.06 -4.39
CA SER A 273 -0.88 -8.79 -5.85
C SER A 273 -1.83 -7.68 -6.24
N LEU A 274 -3.05 -7.66 -5.68
CA LEU A 274 -4.01 -6.58 -5.91
C LEU A 274 -3.53 -5.24 -5.32
N LYS A 275 -2.92 -5.27 -4.14
CA LYS A 275 -2.32 -4.08 -3.51
C LYS A 275 -1.15 -3.53 -4.35
N LEU A 276 -0.27 -4.40 -4.86
CA LEU A 276 0.79 -3.99 -5.80
C LEU A 276 0.21 -3.39 -7.08
N ALA A 277 -0.81 -4.03 -7.67
CA ALA A 277 -1.47 -3.48 -8.85
C ALA A 277 -2.16 -2.13 -8.59
N ALA A 278 -2.69 -1.91 -7.38
CA ALA A 278 -3.24 -0.62 -6.98
C ALA A 278 -2.14 0.46 -6.82
N LEU A 279 -0.96 0.10 -6.32
CA LEU A 279 0.17 1.03 -6.22
C LEU A 279 0.69 1.48 -7.59
N GLU A 280 0.69 0.58 -8.57
CA GLU A 280 1.09 0.85 -9.96
C GLU A 280 -0.04 1.40 -10.84
N HIS A 281 -1.18 1.73 -10.25
CA HIS A 281 -2.32 2.26 -10.99
C HIS A 281 -2.01 3.67 -11.54
N PRO A 282 -2.44 4.03 -12.76
CA PRO A 282 -2.18 5.36 -13.33
C PRO A 282 -2.80 6.51 -12.52
N ALA A 283 -3.85 6.23 -11.75
CA ALA A 283 -4.41 7.20 -10.80
C ALA A 283 -3.55 7.37 -9.53
N LYS A 284 -2.54 6.54 -9.27
CA LYS A 284 -1.79 6.65 -8.03
C LYS A 284 -0.64 7.64 -8.15
N LEU A 285 -0.65 8.67 -7.30
CA LEU A 285 0.50 9.56 -7.13
C LEU A 285 1.76 8.80 -6.70
N LEU A 286 2.90 9.15 -7.29
CA LEU A 286 4.21 8.58 -6.93
C LEU A 286 4.67 9.03 -5.53
N ILE A 287 4.37 10.27 -5.13
CA ILE A 287 4.75 10.84 -3.81
C ILE A 287 6.25 10.61 -3.57
N ASP A 288 6.65 10.02 -2.44
CA ASP A 288 8.05 9.78 -2.09
C ASP A 288 8.67 8.61 -2.86
N ALA A 289 7.93 7.91 -3.73
CA ALA A 289 8.43 6.71 -4.40
C ALA A 289 9.63 7.02 -5.30
N LEU A 290 9.62 8.16 -6.01
CA LEU A 290 10.77 8.60 -6.80
C LEU A 290 11.96 8.91 -5.90
N PHE A 291 11.74 9.57 -4.75
CA PHE A 291 12.80 9.79 -3.77
C PHE A 291 13.43 8.45 -3.33
N GLN A 292 12.61 7.44 -3.02
CA GLN A 292 13.08 6.11 -2.64
C GLN A 292 13.88 5.43 -3.77
N ALA A 293 13.41 5.54 -5.02
CA ALA A 293 14.10 4.98 -6.19
C ALA A 293 15.51 5.58 -6.37
N HIS A 294 15.65 6.90 -6.26
CA HIS A 294 16.97 7.54 -6.33
C HIS A 294 17.89 7.10 -5.18
N ARG A 295 17.35 6.84 -3.98
CA ARG A 295 18.14 6.28 -2.88
C ARG A 295 18.59 4.85 -3.15
N LEU A 296 17.77 4.04 -3.81
CA LEU A 296 18.21 2.72 -4.28
C LEU A 296 19.37 2.84 -5.28
N GLU A 297 19.30 3.77 -6.24
CA GLU A 297 20.39 4.02 -7.19
C GLU A 297 21.68 4.41 -6.50
N TRP A 298 21.61 5.21 -5.43
CA TRP A 298 22.78 5.54 -4.63
C TRP A 298 23.41 4.30 -4.02
N VAL A 299 22.60 3.41 -3.45
CA VAL A 299 23.04 2.16 -2.84
C VAL A 299 23.64 1.20 -3.87
N VAL A 300 23.02 1.07 -5.04
CA VAL A 300 23.54 0.27 -6.16
C VAL A 300 24.87 0.86 -6.67
N ALA A 301 25.03 2.18 -6.64
CA ALA A 301 26.28 2.87 -6.95
C ALA A 301 27.31 2.86 -5.81
N GLY A 302 27.08 2.12 -4.71
CA GLY A 302 28.01 2.00 -3.58
C GLY A 302 27.95 3.14 -2.55
N ARG A 303 27.00 4.08 -2.67
CA ARG A 303 26.78 5.18 -1.72
C ARG A 303 25.78 4.75 -0.64
N TYR A 304 26.29 4.12 0.42
CA TYR A 304 25.45 3.54 1.47
C TYR A 304 25.08 4.53 2.59
N PHE A 305 25.90 5.54 2.89
CA PHE A 305 25.72 6.40 4.05
C PHE A 305 25.17 7.77 3.64
N PHE A 306 23.94 8.07 4.01
CA PHE A 306 23.31 9.35 3.70
C PHE A 306 22.29 9.79 4.77
N THR A 307 22.09 11.09 4.88
CA THR A 307 21.14 11.72 5.81
C THR A 307 19.94 12.30 5.07
N GLN A 308 18.89 12.61 5.83
CA GLN A 308 17.77 13.42 5.39
C GLN A 308 17.60 14.63 6.32
N PRO A 309 17.36 15.84 5.79
CA PRO A 309 17.03 17.00 6.59
C PRO A 309 15.62 16.86 7.19
N MET A 310 15.48 17.15 8.48
CA MET A 310 14.18 17.46 9.09
C MET A 310 13.81 18.93 8.83
N PRO A 311 12.52 19.33 8.92
CA PRO A 311 12.11 20.72 8.81
C PRO A 311 12.77 21.68 9.82
N SER A 312 13.23 21.15 10.96
CA SER A 312 14.03 21.92 11.93
C SER A 312 15.46 22.20 11.44
N GLY A 313 15.88 21.65 10.30
CA GLY A 313 17.25 21.70 9.79
C GLY A 313 18.19 20.63 10.39
N VAL A 314 17.72 19.80 11.33
CA VAL A 314 18.53 18.68 11.87
C VAL A 314 18.67 17.60 10.80
N GLN A 315 19.90 17.18 10.52
CA GLN A 315 20.16 16.00 9.69
C GLN A 315 19.89 14.73 10.50
N PHE A 316 19.34 13.71 9.83
CA PHE A 316 19.11 12.43 10.45
C PHE A 316 19.56 11.27 9.56
N PRO A 317 20.21 10.22 10.10
CA PRO A 317 20.62 9.08 9.30
C PRO A 317 19.41 8.41 8.65
N TYR A 318 19.43 8.30 7.32
CA TYR A 318 18.35 7.64 6.60
C TYR A 318 18.57 6.13 6.62
N ALA A 319 17.52 5.33 6.80
CA ALA A 319 17.66 3.89 6.98
C ALA A 319 17.98 3.15 5.66
N ILE A 320 18.78 2.08 5.74
CA ILE A 320 19.38 1.41 4.57
C ILE A 320 18.77 0.04 4.24
N GLY A 321 18.08 -0.58 5.21
CA GLY A 321 17.69 -1.99 5.14
C GLY A 321 16.83 -2.37 3.94
N LEU A 322 15.87 -1.51 3.55
CA LEU A 322 15.05 -1.72 2.36
C LEU A 322 15.90 -1.75 1.08
N TYR A 323 16.77 -0.77 0.89
CA TYR A 323 17.59 -0.65 -0.31
C TYR A 323 18.62 -1.77 -0.41
N GLY A 324 19.26 -2.14 0.71
CA GLY A 324 20.15 -3.29 0.76
C GLY A 324 19.45 -4.61 0.41
N THR A 325 18.18 -4.74 0.79
CA THR A 325 17.35 -5.91 0.43
C THR A 325 16.96 -5.91 -1.05
N ALA A 326 16.67 -4.73 -1.63
CA ALA A 326 16.25 -4.59 -3.02
C ALA A 326 17.42 -4.62 -4.02
N ALA A 327 18.62 -4.18 -3.62
CA ALA A 327 19.77 -4.02 -4.51
C ALA A 327 20.14 -5.25 -5.37
N PRO A 328 20.09 -6.50 -4.86
CA PRO A 328 20.38 -7.68 -5.69
C PRO A 328 19.41 -7.89 -6.87
N LEU A 329 18.22 -7.29 -6.81
CA LEU A 329 17.16 -7.40 -7.82
C LEU A 329 17.12 -6.20 -8.77
N ALA A 330 17.88 -5.14 -8.50
CA ALA A 330 17.86 -3.89 -9.28
C ALA A 330 18.38 -4.08 -10.71
N SER A 331 19.21 -5.11 -10.96
CA SER A 331 19.66 -5.46 -12.32
C SER A 331 18.60 -6.22 -13.13
N ILE A 332 17.60 -6.81 -12.47
CA ILE A 332 16.55 -7.61 -13.10
C ILE A 332 15.30 -6.74 -13.32
N ILE A 333 14.94 -5.93 -12.32
CA ILE A 333 13.78 -5.04 -12.34
C ILE A 333 14.30 -3.60 -12.41
N THR A 334 14.38 -3.06 -13.62
CA THR A 334 14.92 -1.72 -13.90
C THR A 334 13.98 -0.60 -13.49
N ASP A 335 12.69 -0.90 -13.31
CA ASP A 335 11.76 0.01 -12.65
C ASP A 335 11.95 -0.09 -11.13
N HIS A 336 12.76 0.83 -10.60
CA HIS A 336 13.10 0.86 -9.19
C HIS A 336 11.90 1.19 -8.28
N VAL A 337 10.89 1.91 -8.77
CA VAL A 337 9.67 2.19 -8.00
C VAL A 337 8.88 0.90 -7.82
N LEU A 338 8.64 0.18 -8.92
CA LEU A 338 7.99 -1.13 -8.90
C LEU A 338 8.76 -2.11 -8.02
N LEU A 339 10.08 -2.17 -8.14
CA LEU A 339 10.93 -3.06 -7.36
C LEU A 339 10.79 -2.82 -5.84
N LEU A 340 10.89 -1.56 -5.39
CA LEU A 340 10.80 -1.24 -3.97
C LEU A 340 9.40 -1.54 -3.41
N ARG A 341 8.34 -1.22 -4.15
CA ARG A 341 6.96 -1.58 -3.78
C ARG A 341 6.78 -3.10 -3.72
N LEU A 342 7.31 -3.84 -4.69
CA LEU A 342 7.27 -5.31 -4.69
C LEU A 342 7.94 -5.89 -3.44
N VAL A 343 9.15 -5.43 -3.10
CA VAL A 343 9.89 -5.91 -1.91
C VAL A 343 9.10 -5.65 -0.62
N VAL A 344 8.51 -4.47 -0.47
CA VAL A 344 7.66 -4.12 0.68
C VAL A 344 6.44 -5.02 0.77
N ILE A 345 5.72 -5.21 -0.35
CA ILE A 345 4.50 -6.02 -0.41
C ILE A 345 4.79 -7.50 -0.13
N VAL A 346 5.94 -8.02 -0.60
CA VAL A 346 6.38 -9.38 -0.28
C VAL A 346 6.68 -9.52 1.22
N ALA A 347 7.32 -8.52 1.84
CA ALA A 347 7.54 -8.52 3.29
C ALA A 347 6.21 -8.49 4.07
N GLU A 348 5.23 -7.67 3.66
CA GLU A 348 3.89 -7.66 4.27
C GLU A 348 3.21 -9.03 4.14
N ALA A 349 3.27 -9.66 2.95
CA ALA A 349 2.72 -10.99 2.75
C ALA A 349 3.37 -12.04 3.67
N ALA A 350 4.70 -11.98 3.83
CA ALA A 350 5.42 -12.86 4.76
C ALA A 350 5.00 -12.65 6.22
N ALA A 351 4.79 -11.40 6.64
CA ALA A 351 4.28 -11.06 7.97
C ALA A 351 2.88 -11.65 8.22
N GLY A 352 1.98 -11.53 7.23
CA GLY A 352 0.66 -12.16 7.28
C GLY A 352 0.73 -13.68 7.45
N LEU A 353 1.60 -14.36 6.70
CA LEU A 353 1.76 -15.82 6.82
C LEU A 353 2.39 -16.25 8.15
N CYS A 354 3.31 -15.45 8.69
CA CYS A 354 3.82 -15.64 10.05
C CYS A 354 2.70 -15.53 11.09
N LEU A 355 1.82 -14.52 10.96
CA LEU A 355 0.65 -14.35 11.83
C LEU A 355 -0.32 -15.54 11.75
N TYR A 356 -0.59 -16.03 10.53
CA TYR A 356 -1.37 -17.27 10.34
C TYR A 356 -0.75 -18.44 11.12
N ALA A 357 0.57 -18.64 11.01
CA ALA A 357 1.26 -19.72 11.69
C ALA A 357 1.17 -19.59 13.22
N VAL A 358 1.25 -18.37 13.77
CA VAL A 358 1.07 -18.09 15.21
C VAL A 358 -0.31 -18.55 15.69
N LEU A 359 -1.38 -18.18 14.98
CA LEU A 359 -2.74 -18.54 15.38
C LEU A 359 -3.04 -20.03 15.14
N ALA A 360 -2.61 -20.57 14.00
CA ALA A 360 -2.82 -21.96 13.64
C ALA A 360 -2.09 -22.94 14.58
N ARG A 361 -0.90 -22.57 15.10
CA ARG A 361 -0.12 -23.42 16.02
C ARG A 361 -0.36 -23.10 17.49
N GLY A 362 -0.38 -21.82 17.85
CA GLY A 362 -0.52 -21.38 19.23
C GLY A 362 -1.94 -21.55 19.76
N PHE A 363 -2.93 -21.19 18.94
CA PHE A 363 -4.35 -21.25 19.33
C PHE A 363 -5.09 -22.45 18.74
N GLN A 364 -4.47 -23.19 17.81
CA GLN A 364 -5.11 -24.25 17.02
C GLN A 364 -6.35 -23.74 16.26
N ASP A 365 -6.42 -22.44 15.99
CA ASP A 365 -7.53 -21.80 15.31
C ASP A 365 -7.11 -21.33 13.91
N ARG A 366 -7.23 -22.25 12.95
CA ARG A 366 -6.86 -21.99 11.56
C ARG A 366 -7.78 -20.99 10.87
N ALA A 367 -9.05 -20.94 11.26
CA ALA A 367 -10.01 -19.98 10.72
C ALA A 367 -9.68 -18.56 11.20
N ALA A 368 -9.36 -18.39 12.49
CA ALA A 368 -8.87 -17.12 13.02
C ALA A 368 -7.58 -16.68 12.31
N GLY A 369 -6.68 -17.63 12.02
CA GLY A 369 -5.48 -17.39 11.24
C GLY A 369 -5.75 -16.82 9.85
N VAL A 370 -6.64 -17.46 9.06
CA VAL A 370 -6.98 -16.97 7.70
C VAL A 370 -7.65 -15.60 7.78
N LEU A 371 -8.59 -15.41 8.71
CA LEU A 371 -9.27 -14.13 8.87
C LEU A 371 -8.30 -13.02 9.30
N ALA A 372 -7.34 -13.31 10.18
CA ALA A 372 -6.31 -12.37 10.57
C ALA A 372 -5.43 -11.94 9.38
N VAL A 373 -5.10 -12.85 8.45
CA VAL A 373 -4.39 -12.50 7.21
C VAL A 373 -5.21 -11.54 6.35
N VAL A 374 -6.50 -11.81 6.17
CA VAL A 374 -7.40 -10.93 5.42
C VAL A 374 -7.45 -9.53 6.04
N LEU A 375 -7.72 -9.46 7.35
CA LEU A 375 -7.85 -8.19 8.07
C LEU A 375 -6.53 -7.42 8.13
N PHE A 376 -5.40 -8.11 8.24
CA PHE A 376 -4.08 -7.48 8.21
C PHE A 376 -3.81 -6.80 6.87
N HIS A 377 -4.06 -7.49 5.75
CA HIS A 377 -3.86 -6.93 4.41
C HIS A 377 -4.83 -5.78 4.10
N LEU A 378 -6.04 -5.83 4.65
CA LEU A 378 -7.07 -4.80 4.43
C LEU A 378 -7.06 -3.68 5.49
N MET A 379 -6.13 -3.70 6.45
CA MET A 379 -6.04 -2.66 7.46
C MET A 379 -5.77 -1.29 6.81
N PRO A 380 -6.58 -0.25 7.08
CA PRO A 380 -6.46 1.07 6.46
C PRO A 380 -5.05 1.68 6.49
N ALA A 381 -4.37 1.62 7.64
CA ALA A 381 -3.03 2.16 7.81
C ALA A 381 -1.99 1.54 6.86
N SER A 382 -2.14 0.27 6.47
CA SER A 382 -1.22 -0.36 5.52
C SER A 382 -1.29 0.32 4.14
N HIS A 383 -2.49 0.69 3.69
CA HIS A 383 -2.69 1.39 2.43
C HIS A 383 -2.13 2.81 2.48
N PHE A 384 -2.38 3.54 3.57
CA PHE A 384 -1.91 4.91 3.73
C PHE A 384 -0.38 5.00 3.76
N VAL A 385 0.29 4.13 4.53
CA VAL A 385 1.75 4.22 4.71
C VAL A 385 2.51 3.76 3.47
N VAL A 386 2.18 2.58 2.93
CA VAL A 386 2.80 2.10 1.68
C VAL A 386 2.49 3.07 0.55
N GLY A 387 1.30 3.62 0.58
CA GLY A 387 0.78 4.41 -0.49
C GLY A 387 1.21 5.86 -0.56
N ASN A 388 1.60 6.44 0.57
CA ASN A 388 2.40 7.67 0.62
C ASN A 388 3.89 7.41 0.38
N ALA A 389 4.24 6.19 -0.07
CA ALA A 389 5.60 5.76 -0.35
C ALA A 389 6.56 5.89 0.85
N ASN A 390 6.04 5.76 2.07
CA ASN A 390 6.87 5.58 3.27
C ASN A 390 7.34 4.11 3.37
N LEU A 391 8.07 3.69 2.33
CA LEU A 391 8.41 2.31 2.04
C LEU A 391 9.38 1.71 3.05
N THR A 392 10.34 2.50 3.53
CA THR A 392 11.30 2.06 4.58
C THR A 392 10.58 1.71 5.88
N ASN A 393 9.64 2.54 6.32
CA ASN A 393 8.82 2.25 7.50
C ASN A 393 7.94 1.01 7.28
N ALA A 394 7.20 0.93 6.17
CA ALA A 394 6.34 -0.21 5.88
C ALA A 394 7.12 -1.54 5.86
N PHE A 395 8.27 -1.56 5.17
CA PHE A 395 9.17 -2.70 5.16
C PHE A 395 9.66 -3.06 6.57
N ALA A 396 10.15 -2.07 7.33
CA ALA A 396 10.65 -2.29 8.68
C ALA A 396 9.58 -2.87 9.61
N GLN A 397 8.34 -2.39 9.54
CA GLN A 397 7.22 -2.91 10.33
C GLN A 397 6.86 -4.34 9.95
N ALA A 398 6.88 -4.69 8.65
CA ALA A 398 6.64 -6.05 8.19
C ALA A 398 7.74 -7.03 8.67
N ILE A 399 9.01 -6.64 8.60
CA ILE A 399 10.12 -7.43 9.15
C ILE A 399 10.01 -7.53 10.68
N GLY A 400 9.69 -6.43 11.37
CA GLY A 400 9.42 -6.43 12.81
C GLY A 400 8.30 -7.39 13.19
N ALA A 401 7.20 -7.42 12.44
CA ALA A 401 6.11 -8.37 12.65
C ALA A 401 6.56 -9.83 12.47
N CYS A 402 7.43 -10.11 11.49
CA CYS A 402 8.04 -11.43 11.32
C CYS A 402 8.90 -11.83 12.53
N VAL A 403 9.67 -10.89 13.11
CA VAL A 403 10.45 -11.12 14.34
C VAL A 403 9.53 -11.49 15.51
N LEU A 404 8.49 -10.69 15.75
CA LEU A 404 7.56 -10.91 16.87
C LEU A 404 6.77 -12.22 16.72
N CYS A 405 6.30 -12.54 15.52
CA CYS A 405 5.65 -13.83 15.24
C CYS A 405 6.64 -15.00 15.34
N GLY A 406 7.87 -14.81 14.87
CA GLY A 406 8.94 -15.77 14.95
C GLY A 406 9.32 -16.11 16.39
N LEU A 407 9.30 -15.14 17.31
CA LEU A 407 9.46 -15.38 18.75
C LEU A 407 8.33 -16.20 19.37
N ALA A 408 7.13 -16.22 18.80
CA ALA A 408 6.07 -17.14 19.22
C ALA A 408 6.28 -18.56 18.65
N LEU A 409 6.97 -18.68 17.52
CA LEU A 409 7.13 -19.91 16.75
C LEU A 409 8.49 -20.60 16.92
N ILE A 410 9.51 -19.94 17.48
CA ILE A 410 10.86 -20.50 17.58
C ILE A 410 10.85 -21.79 18.43
N PRO A 411 11.46 -22.89 17.96
CA PRO A 411 11.53 -24.16 18.70
C PRO A 411 12.12 -24.00 20.10
N ALA A 412 11.88 -24.98 20.98
CA ALA A 412 12.55 -25.02 22.26
C ALA A 412 14.08 -25.26 22.08
N PRO A 413 14.95 -24.70 22.95
CA PRO A 413 16.41 -24.76 22.83
C PRO A 413 17.03 -26.17 23.04
N ALA A 414 16.24 -27.24 23.08
CA ALA A 414 16.72 -28.59 23.30
C ALA A 414 17.47 -29.12 22.06
N ARG A 415 18.81 -28.90 21.99
CA ARG A 415 19.83 -29.50 21.10
C ARG A 415 19.48 -29.70 19.61
N SER A 416 18.44 -29.07 19.09
CA SER A 416 18.02 -29.23 17.70
C SER A 416 18.78 -28.23 16.82
N ARG A 417 19.37 -28.70 15.72
CA ARG A 417 19.96 -27.83 14.67
C ARG A 417 18.95 -26.77 14.19
N GLY A 418 17.66 -27.06 14.28
CA GLY A 418 16.57 -26.14 13.95
C GLY A 418 16.46 -24.92 14.89
N PHE A 419 16.83 -25.04 16.18
CA PHE A 419 16.84 -23.90 17.09
C PHE A 419 17.91 -22.88 16.71
N LEU A 420 19.14 -23.33 16.47
CA LEU A 420 20.26 -22.45 16.10
C LEU A 420 19.96 -21.71 14.80
N ALA A 421 19.49 -22.41 13.77
CA ALA A 421 19.11 -21.79 12.50
C ALA A 421 17.99 -20.74 12.69
N ALA A 422 16.96 -21.05 13.48
CA ALA A 422 15.88 -20.11 13.77
C ALA A 422 16.37 -18.91 14.60
N ALA A 423 17.25 -19.14 15.58
CA ALA A 423 17.84 -18.10 16.42
C ALA A 423 18.70 -17.13 15.59
N THR A 424 19.57 -17.65 14.73
CA THR A 424 20.37 -16.85 13.80
C THR A 424 19.47 -16.07 12.84
N GLY A 425 18.48 -16.73 12.25
CA GLY A 425 17.51 -16.09 11.36
C GLY A 425 16.74 -14.95 12.03
N LEU A 426 16.24 -15.15 13.26
CA LEU A 426 15.54 -14.09 14.00
C LEU A 426 16.47 -12.95 14.43
N THR A 427 17.72 -13.25 14.79
CA THR A 427 18.72 -12.22 15.09
C THR A 427 19.00 -11.37 13.85
N ALA A 428 19.18 -12.00 12.68
CA ALA A 428 19.38 -11.31 11.42
C ALA A 428 18.16 -10.47 11.01
N LEU A 429 16.94 -11.00 11.16
CA LEU A 429 15.71 -10.25 10.90
C LEU A 429 15.55 -9.07 11.88
N THR A 430 15.93 -9.23 13.14
CA THR A 430 15.91 -8.12 14.12
C THR A 430 16.90 -7.03 13.73
N ALA A 431 18.12 -7.40 13.30
CA ALA A 431 19.11 -6.44 12.80
C ALA A 431 18.60 -5.73 11.54
N LEU A 432 17.98 -6.46 10.62
CA LEU A 432 17.37 -5.90 9.42
C LEU A 432 16.24 -4.94 9.77
N ALA A 433 15.35 -5.27 10.71
CA ALA A 433 14.31 -4.37 11.18
C ALA A 433 14.90 -3.06 11.74
N PHE A 434 15.97 -3.16 12.53
CA PHE A 434 16.68 -2.00 13.07
C PHE A 434 17.35 -1.15 11.99
N LEU A 435 17.92 -1.77 10.95
CA LEU A 435 18.53 -1.08 9.81
C LEU A 435 17.50 -0.49 8.83
N SER A 436 16.22 -0.86 8.94
CA SER A 436 15.20 -0.54 7.93
C SER A 436 14.43 0.75 8.21
N HIS A 437 14.27 1.16 9.46
CA HIS A 437 13.66 2.44 9.82
C HIS A 437 13.89 2.78 11.29
N VAL A 438 14.27 4.03 11.61
CA VAL A 438 14.65 4.38 13.00
C VAL A 438 13.45 4.40 13.95
N GLY A 439 12.27 4.82 13.49
CA GLY A 439 11.05 4.71 14.30
C GLY A 439 10.73 3.26 14.69
N THR A 440 11.12 2.30 13.85
CA THR A 440 10.93 0.87 14.11
C THR A 440 11.90 0.35 15.16
N ILE A 441 13.10 0.91 15.29
CA ILE A 441 14.01 0.58 16.42
C ILE A 441 13.28 0.81 17.74
N VAL A 442 12.67 1.99 17.91
CA VAL A 442 11.94 2.33 19.14
C VAL A 442 10.77 1.38 19.38
N VAL A 443 9.92 1.18 18.37
CA VAL A 443 8.70 0.38 18.52
C VAL A 443 9.00 -1.11 18.74
N VAL A 444 9.90 -1.69 17.95
CA VAL A 444 10.28 -3.10 18.08
C VAL A 444 11.06 -3.33 19.37
N ALA A 445 12.02 -2.48 19.73
CA ALA A 445 12.76 -2.64 20.98
C ALA A 445 11.84 -2.52 22.21
N ALA A 446 10.91 -1.55 22.22
CA ALA A 446 9.92 -1.44 23.30
C ALA A 446 9.04 -2.69 23.39
N THR A 447 8.61 -3.24 22.25
CA THR A 447 7.79 -4.45 22.21
C THR A 447 8.57 -5.67 22.69
N LEU A 448 9.82 -5.84 22.26
CA LEU A 448 10.70 -6.91 22.72
C LEU A 448 10.98 -6.79 24.22
N GLY A 449 11.21 -5.58 24.73
CA GLY A 449 11.37 -5.30 26.16
C GLY A 449 10.12 -5.70 26.96
N MET A 450 8.93 -5.33 26.48
CA MET A 450 7.68 -5.74 27.12
C MET A 450 7.48 -7.27 27.08
N MET A 451 7.86 -7.94 25.99
CA MET A 451 7.86 -9.40 25.91
C MET A 451 8.79 -10.05 26.93
N VAL A 452 9.98 -9.47 27.17
CA VAL A 452 10.90 -9.92 28.22
C VAL A 452 10.24 -9.77 29.59
N VAL A 453 9.71 -8.59 29.91
CA VAL A 453 9.04 -8.32 31.20
C VAL A 453 7.91 -9.33 31.44
N MET A 454 6.99 -9.50 30.48
CA MET A 454 5.84 -10.39 30.65
C MET A 454 6.24 -11.87 30.73
N CYS A 455 7.27 -12.30 29.99
CA CYS A 455 7.82 -13.64 30.11
C CYS A 455 8.42 -13.90 31.51
N LEU A 456 9.11 -12.91 32.09
CA LEU A 456 9.65 -13.01 33.46
C LEU A 456 8.54 -13.01 34.51
N LEU A 457 7.51 -12.17 34.36
CA LEU A 457 6.35 -12.09 35.25
C LEU A 457 5.52 -13.39 35.25
N ALA A 458 5.51 -14.13 34.14
CA ALA A 458 4.84 -15.42 34.06
C ALA A 458 5.48 -16.52 34.94
N ARG A 459 6.71 -16.31 35.45
CA ARG A 459 7.45 -17.20 36.37
C ARG A 459 7.57 -18.66 35.90
N ARG A 460 7.64 -18.89 34.58
CA ARG A 460 7.85 -20.22 33.99
C ARG A 460 9.24 -20.34 33.38
N THR A 461 9.91 -21.48 33.61
CA THR A 461 11.29 -21.71 33.16
C THR A 461 11.46 -21.63 31.64
N ASP A 462 10.49 -22.09 30.86
CA ASP A 462 10.50 -21.99 29.40
C ASP A 462 10.42 -20.54 28.91
N LEU A 463 9.60 -19.71 29.57
CA LEU A 463 9.45 -18.29 29.25
C LEU A 463 10.64 -17.45 29.74
N THR A 464 11.25 -17.79 30.88
CA THR A 464 12.49 -17.15 31.34
C THR A 464 13.64 -17.38 30.36
N ARG A 465 13.76 -18.59 29.81
CA ARG A 465 14.76 -18.88 28.76
C ARG A 465 14.49 -18.11 27.47
N LEU A 466 13.23 -18.00 27.08
CA LEU A 466 12.83 -17.18 25.95
C LEU A 466 13.17 -15.70 26.18
N ALA A 467 12.90 -15.18 27.38
CA ALA A 467 13.24 -13.81 27.75
C ALA A 467 14.76 -13.54 27.65
N ALA A 468 15.59 -14.44 28.20
CA ALA A 468 17.04 -14.34 28.09
C ALA A 468 17.51 -14.39 26.62
N PHE A 469 16.95 -15.29 25.82
CA PHE A 469 17.22 -15.35 24.39
C PHE A 469 16.84 -14.04 23.68
N THR A 470 15.65 -13.50 23.95
CA THR A 470 15.18 -12.24 23.37
C THR A 470 16.12 -11.08 23.72
N VAL A 471 16.62 -11.01 24.96
CA VAL A 471 17.61 -9.99 25.35
C VAL A 471 18.90 -10.14 24.53
N VAL A 472 19.49 -11.34 24.49
CA VAL A 472 20.74 -11.59 23.74
C VAL A 472 20.56 -11.29 22.25
N MET A 473 19.48 -11.80 21.64
CA MET A 473 19.14 -11.54 20.24
C MET A 473 19.03 -10.05 19.95
N THR A 474 18.34 -9.29 20.83
CA THR A 474 18.14 -7.84 20.66
C THR A 474 19.46 -7.08 20.77
N LEU A 475 20.30 -7.42 21.75
CA LEU A 475 21.61 -6.80 21.95
C LEU A 475 22.54 -7.07 20.76
N VAL A 476 22.63 -8.32 20.31
CA VAL A 476 23.45 -8.69 19.14
C VAL A 476 22.94 -7.96 17.88
N ALA A 477 21.63 -7.92 17.67
CA ALA A 477 21.04 -7.20 16.53
C ALA A 477 21.33 -5.69 16.58
N ALA A 478 21.26 -5.07 17.76
CA ALA A 478 21.61 -3.67 17.94
C ALA A 478 23.10 -3.40 17.66
N LEU A 479 24.00 -4.24 18.17
CA LEU A 479 25.44 -4.15 17.90
C LEU A 479 25.74 -4.30 16.41
N LEU A 480 25.07 -5.22 15.72
CA LEU A 480 25.19 -5.37 14.26
C LEU A 480 24.70 -4.13 13.52
N ALA A 481 23.51 -3.60 13.87
CA ALA A 481 22.97 -2.42 13.21
C ALA A 481 23.87 -1.18 13.42
N VAL A 482 24.41 -1.01 14.63
CA VAL A 482 25.36 0.07 14.93
C VAL A 482 26.68 -0.14 14.18
N GLY A 483 27.25 -1.34 14.24
CA GLY A 483 28.52 -1.66 13.62
C GLY A 483 28.50 -1.56 12.09
N LEU A 484 27.41 -1.98 11.46
CA LEU A 484 27.26 -1.95 10.00
C LEU A 484 26.86 -0.58 9.46
N TYR A 485 26.15 0.24 10.25
CA TYR A 485 25.54 1.46 9.71
C TYR A 485 25.61 2.67 10.64
N TYR A 486 24.98 2.61 11.82
CA TYR A 486 24.77 3.84 12.61
C TYR A 486 26.04 4.46 13.18
N ARG A 487 27.13 3.69 13.33
CA ARG A 487 28.43 4.23 13.75
C ARG A 487 29.00 5.29 12.81
N HIS A 488 28.56 5.34 11.56
CA HIS A 488 29.06 6.28 10.55
C HIS A 488 28.47 7.70 10.68
N PHE A 489 27.55 7.91 11.63
CA PHE A 489 26.84 9.18 11.81
C PHE A 489 27.05 9.80 13.20
N THR A 490 28.20 9.54 13.84
CA THR A 490 28.50 10.06 15.19
C THR A 490 28.41 11.57 15.29
N ASP A 491 28.84 12.29 14.26
CA ASP A 491 28.81 13.75 14.25
C ASP A 491 27.37 14.28 14.18
N VAL A 492 26.53 13.65 13.35
CA VAL A 492 25.10 13.96 13.25
C VAL A 492 24.40 13.78 14.61
N TYR A 493 24.69 12.68 15.32
CA TYR A 493 24.14 12.46 16.65
C TYR A 493 24.65 13.47 17.68
N ARG A 494 25.93 13.87 17.60
CA ARG A 494 26.53 14.88 18.49
C ARG A 494 25.85 16.24 18.29
N GLU A 495 25.64 16.66 17.06
CA GLU A 495 24.96 17.91 16.71
C GLU A 495 23.49 17.91 17.16
N ALA A 496 22.76 16.83 16.87
CA ALA A 496 21.38 16.68 17.32
C ALA A 496 21.27 16.75 18.85
N TYR A 497 22.18 16.08 19.56
CA TYR A 497 22.23 16.10 21.02
C TYR A 497 22.55 17.48 21.60
N ALA A 498 23.52 18.18 21.02
CA ALA A 498 23.87 19.54 21.41
C ALA A 498 22.67 20.49 21.25
N ARG A 499 21.90 20.35 20.16
CA ARG A 499 20.71 21.15 19.91
C ARG A 499 19.56 20.85 20.87
N VAL A 500 19.33 19.58 21.23
CA VAL A 500 18.30 19.21 22.23
C VAL A 500 18.66 19.76 23.63
N ARG A 501 19.95 19.88 23.96
CA ARG A 501 20.42 20.46 25.22
C ARG A 501 20.47 21.99 25.22
N ALA A 502 20.50 22.63 24.07
CA ALA A 502 20.46 24.08 24.00
C ALA A 502 19.12 24.57 24.58
N PRO A 503 19.11 25.58 25.47
CA PRO A 503 17.87 26.19 25.92
C PRO A 503 17.06 26.59 24.69
N ALA A 504 15.76 26.27 24.67
CA ALA A 504 14.89 26.71 23.59
C ALA A 504 14.92 28.25 23.56
N ALA A 505 15.69 28.81 22.62
CA ALA A 505 15.59 30.22 22.31
C ALA A 505 14.14 30.45 21.89
N ALA A 506 13.47 31.41 22.53
CA ALA A 506 12.12 31.84 22.21
C ALA A 506 12.08 32.61 20.87
N ASP A 507 12.92 32.21 19.91
CA ASP A 507 12.93 32.78 18.59
C ASP A 507 11.87 32.03 17.79
N VAL A 508 10.68 32.64 17.78
CA VAL A 508 9.79 32.53 16.62
C VAL A 508 10.65 32.99 15.45
N VAL A 509 11.25 32.05 14.72
CA VAL A 509 11.86 32.34 13.44
C VAL A 509 10.70 32.71 12.52
N SER A 510 10.38 33.99 12.51
CA SER A 510 9.65 34.63 11.42
C SER A 510 10.42 34.27 10.15
N ALA A 511 9.78 33.54 9.25
CA ALA A 511 10.32 33.32 7.91
C ALA A 511 10.75 34.68 7.32
N PRO A 512 11.88 34.76 6.61
CA PRO A 512 12.28 36.01 5.99
C PRO A 512 11.14 36.53 5.12
N ALA A 513 10.71 37.78 5.37
CA ALA A 513 9.69 38.45 4.58
C ALA A 513 10.18 38.52 3.14
N GLY A 514 9.58 37.71 2.27
CA GLY A 514 9.97 37.59 0.86
C GLY A 514 10.07 36.15 0.33
N SER A 515 10.03 35.12 1.18
CA SER A 515 9.84 33.74 0.73
C SER A 515 8.49 33.20 1.20
N GLU A 516 7.44 33.40 0.40
CA GLU A 516 6.24 32.56 0.49
C GLU A 516 6.63 31.15 0.03
N ALA A 517 7.27 30.39 0.91
CA ALA A 517 7.39 28.95 0.76
C ALA A 517 5.99 28.36 0.96
N LEU A 518 5.26 28.22 -0.15
CA LEU A 518 3.90 27.67 -0.29
C LEU A 518 3.72 26.24 0.27
N ASP A 519 4.77 25.64 0.84
CA ASP A 519 4.80 24.31 1.46
C ASP A 519 5.13 24.33 2.96
N ALA A 520 5.10 25.49 3.64
CA ALA A 520 5.22 25.52 5.09
C ALA A 520 4.05 24.73 5.71
N PRO A 521 4.30 23.57 6.36
CA PRO A 521 3.22 22.76 6.92
C PRO A 521 2.46 23.59 7.94
N ALA A 522 1.13 23.44 7.99
CA ALA A 522 0.28 24.08 9.00
C ALA A 522 0.85 23.80 10.39
N MET A 523 1.66 24.73 10.91
CA MET A 523 2.14 24.64 12.28
C MET A 523 0.94 24.92 13.15
N LEU A 524 0.69 24.02 14.09
CA LEU A 524 -0.28 24.28 15.15
C LEU A 524 0.09 25.63 15.77
N THR A 525 -0.86 26.56 15.81
CA THR A 525 -0.66 27.89 16.41
C THR A 525 -0.71 27.85 17.94
N ARG A 526 -1.11 26.70 18.52
CA ARG A 526 -1.20 26.47 19.96
C ARG A 526 -0.87 25.03 20.34
N LEU A 527 -0.43 24.83 21.58
CA LEU A 527 -0.30 23.51 22.18
C LEU A 527 -1.69 22.88 22.38
N LEU A 528 -1.91 21.67 21.86
CA LEU A 528 -3.09 20.87 22.19
C LEU A 528 -3.12 20.52 23.68
N ALA A 529 -4.29 20.68 24.30
CA ALA A 529 -4.59 20.20 25.65
C ALA A 529 -4.60 18.67 25.70
N TRP A 530 -4.45 18.09 26.90
CA TRP A 530 -4.33 16.64 27.06
C TRP A 530 -5.53 15.87 26.45
N HIS A 531 -6.75 16.37 26.63
CA HIS A 531 -7.97 15.74 26.12
C HIS A 531 -8.05 15.83 24.59
N GLU A 532 -7.57 16.92 23.99
CA GLU A 532 -7.48 17.07 22.54
C GLU A 532 -6.46 16.07 21.97
N ARG A 533 -5.35 15.82 22.66
CA ARG A 533 -4.36 14.79 22.27
C ARG A 533 -4.91 13.38 22.38
N VAL A 534 -5.67 13.08 23.44
CA VAL A 534 -6.36 11.79 23.61
C VAL A 534 -7.36 11.60 22.48
N SER A 535 -8.18 12.61 22.22
CA SER A 535 -9.16 12.59 21.12
C SER A 535 -8.48 12.40 19.76
N ALA A 536 -7.39 13.11 19.49
CA ALA A 536 -6.61 12.97 18.25
C ALA A 536 -5.94 11.59 18.13
N SER A 537 -5.40 11.05 19.22
CA SER A 537 -4.78 9.71 19.21
C SER A 537 -5.84 8.63 18.96
N TRP A 538 -7.02 8.79 19.56
CA TRP A 538 -8.16 7.89 19.37
C TRP A 538 -8.72 7.97 17.96
N SER A 539 -8.94 9.17 17.43
CA SER A 539 -9.43 9.38 16.07
C SER A 539 -8.44 8.83 15.04
N GLN A 540 -7.14 9.05 15.23
CA GLN A 540 -6.08 8.47 14.40
C GLN A 540 -6.12 6.94 14.42
N THR A 541 -6.28 6.33 15.60
CA THR A 541 -6.39 4.87 15.73
C THR A 541 -7.63 4.30 15.05
N LEU A 542 -8.76 5.01 15.12
CA LEU A 542 -9.98 4.62 14.40
C LEU A 542 -9.80 4.70 12.88
N LEU A 543 -9.08 5.71 12.39
CA LEU A 543 -8.76 5.87 10.96
C LEU A 543 -7.79 4.78 10.48
N ASP A 544 -6.78 4.46 11.29
CA ASP A 544 -5.70 3.52 10.95
C ASP A 544 -6.17 2.06 10.95
N VAL A 545 -6.99 1.69 11.94
CA VAL A 545 -7.39 0.29 12.18
C VAL A 545 -8.81 0.00 11.72
N GLY A 546 -9.71 0.98 11.87
CA GLY A 546 -11.15 0.80 11.69
C GLY A 546 -11.84 0.28 12.96
N TRP A 547 -12.94 0.93 13.33
CA TRP A 547 -13.74 0.56 14.52
C TRP A 547 -14.21 -0.91 14.55
N PRO A 548 -14.60 -1.58 13.43
CA PRO A 548 -15.09 -2.96 13.51
C PRO A 548 -13.98 -3.93 13.91
N MET A 549 -12.78 -3.72 13.36
CA MET A 549 -11.60 -4.54 13.66
C MET A 549 -11.14 -4.34 15.11
N LEU A 550 -11.22 -3.11 15.64
CA LEU A 550 -10.94 -2.85 17.05
C LEU A 550 -11.92 -3.57 17.99
N LEU A 551 -13.22 -3.54 17.71
CA LEU A 551 -14.21 -4.27 18.51
C LEU A 551 -13.97 -5.79 18.49
N LEU A 552 -13.64 -6.34 17.32
CA LEU A 552 -13.25 -7.74 17.20
C LEU A 552 -11.96 -8.03 17.97
N ALA A 553 -10.96 -7.14 17.93
CA ALA A 553 -9.71 -7.30 18.68
C ALA A 553 -9.95 -7.31 20.20
N VAL A 554 -10.82 -6.43 20.70
CA VAL A 554 -11.26 -6.43 22.11
C VAL A 554 -11.96 -7.75 22.46
N ALA A 555 -12.88 -8.22 21.62
CA ALA A 555 -13.52 -9.52 21.82
C ALA A 555 -12.50 -10.68 21.81
N GLY A 556 -11.47 -10.63 20.97
CA GLY A 556 -10.38 -11.60 20.94
C GLY A 556 -9.55 -11.58 22.21
N GLY A 557 -9.24 -10.41 22.75
CA GLY A 557 -8.57 -10.25 24.04
C GLY A 557 -9.40 -10.82 25.19
N LEU A 558 -10.68 -10.46 25.27
CA LEU A 558 -11.55 -10.84 26.38
C LEU A 558 -12.01 -12.30 26.34
N LEU A 559 -12.26 -12.85 25.14
CA LEU A 559 -12.86 -14.17 24.95
C LEU A 559 -11.82 -15.21 24.49
N GLY A 560 -10.93 -14.83 23.56
CA GLY A 560 -9.94 -15.72 22.95
C GLY A 560 -8.70 -15.96 23.80
N LEU A 561 -8.26 -14.96 24.59
CA LEU A 561 -7.13 -15.09 25.51
C LEU A 561 -7.55 -15.54 26.92
N ARG A 562 -8.86 -15.64 27.20
CA ARG A 562 -9.37 -15.91 28.55
C ARG A 562 -8.79 -17.20 29.13
N GLY A 563 -8.15 -17.09 30.29
CA GLY A 563 -7.58 -18.22 31.01
C GLY A 563 -6.32 -18.83 30.39
N ARG A 564 -5.83 -18.30 29.27
CA ARG A 564 -4.60 -18.81 28.62
C ARG A 564 -3.36 -18.17 29.23
N ARG A 565 -2.37 -19.01 29.50
CA ARG A 565 -1.05 -18.63 30.03
C ARG A 565 0.10 -19.32 29.29
N ASP A 566 -0.17 -19.79 28.08
CA ASP A 566 0.84 -20.34 27.20
C ASP A 566 1.69 -19.23 26.58
N ARG A 567 2.85 -19.61 26.05
CA ARG A 567 3.82 -18.70 25.44
C ARG A 567 3.17 -17.73 24.46
N THR A 568 2.34 -18.23 23.55
CA THR A 568 1.70 -17.40 22.52
C THR A 568 0.79 -16.34 23.12
N ALA A 569 -0.05 -16.70 24.11
CA ALA A 569 -0.90 -15.73 24.78
C ALA A 569 -0.07 -14.67 25.52
N VAL A 570 0.97 -15.08 26.25
CA VAL A 570 1.86 -14.14 26.97
C VAL A 570 2.50 -13.14 25.99
N LEU A 571 2.98 -13.59 24.84
CA LEU A 571 3.60 -12.72 23.84
C LEU A 571 2.59 -11.77 23.18
N LEU A 572 1.36 -12.21 22.89
CA LEU A 572 0.31 -11.33 22.37
C LEU A 572 -0.12 -10.29 23.39
N VAL A 573 -0.26 -10.67 24.67
CA VAL A 573 -0.56 -9.72 25.76
C VAL A 573 0.58 -8.71 25.91
N ALA A 574 1.84 -9.16 25.84
CA ALA A 574 3.00 -8.27 25.89
C ALA A 574 3.02 -7.28 24.71
N TRP A 575 2.69 -7.73 23.51
CA TRP A 575 2.59 -6.86 22.35
C TRP A 575 1.47 -5.83 22.51
N ALA A 576 0.30 -6.25 23.03
CA ALA A 576 -0.80 -5.33 23.33
C ALA A 576 -0.43 -4.31 24.42
N ALA A 577 0.29 -4.75 25.47
CA ALA A 577 0.78 -3.86 26.52
C ALA A 577 1.79 -2.85 25.99
N ALA A 578 2.70 -3.26 25.10
CA ALA A 578 3.64 -2.35 24.45
C ALA A 578 2.92 -1.32 23.56
N TRP A 579 1.93 -1.76 22.79
CA TRP A 579 1.11 -0.88 21.96
C TRP A 579 0.37 0.18 22.80
N ILE A 580 -0.31 -0.24 23.87
CA ILE A 580 -1.00 0.67 24.79
C ILE A 580 -0.02 1.64 25.44
N LEU A 581 1.14 1.16 25.90
CA LEU A 581 2.17 1.98 26.52
C LEU A 581 2.73 3.04 25.55
N LEU A 582 2.98 2.67 24.30
CA LEU A 582 3.49 3.59 23.28
C LEU A 582 2.46 4.65 22.90
N ILE A 583 1.19 4.28 22.73
CA ILE A 583 0.10 5.25 22.51
C ILE A 583 0.00 6.18 23.72
N ALA A 584 -0.13 5.65 24.93
CA ALA A 584 -0.26 6.46 26.15
C ALA A 584 0.94 7.40 26.33
N GLY A 585 2.16 6.92 26.10
CA GLY A 585 3.37 7.73 26.14
C GLY A 585 3.37 8.88 25.13
N SER A 586 2.91 8.63 23.89
CA SER A 586 2.78 9.67 22.86
C SER A 586 1.70 10.70 23.19
N THR A 587 0.65 10.29 23.89
CA THR A 587 -0.47 11.18 24.25
C THR A 587 -0.17 12.04 25.48
N ILE A 588 0.52 11.45 26.48
CA ILE A 588 0.81 12.09 27.77
C ILE A 588 2.12 12.91 27.71
N GLY A 589 3.06 12.51 26.85
CA GLY A 589 4.36 13.17 26.70
C GLY A 589 4.24 14.67 26.37
N ARG A 590 5.14 15.48 26.94
CA ARG A 590 5.29 16.88 26.52
C ARG A 590 5.86 16.90 25.10
N VAL A 591 5.14 17.55 24.20
CA VAL A 591 5.52 17.70 22.79
C VAL A 591 5.40 19.17 22.47
N ASP A 592 6.51 19.78 22.09
CA ASP A 592 6.55 21.18 21.66
C ASP A 592 5.68 21.39 20.43
N ILE A 593 5.21 22.62 20.22
CA ILE A 593 4.29 22.97 19.13
C ILE A 593 4.79 22.48 17.77
N GLN A 594 6.08 22.72 17.49
CA GLN A 594 6.76 22.30 16.26
C GLN A 594 6.78 20.77 16.04
N PHE A 595 6.58 19.97 17.10
CA PHE A 595 6.62 18.51 17.03
C PHE A 595 5.26 17.82 17.17
N GLN A 596 4.16 18.57 17.35
CA GLN A 596 2.83 17.97 17.57
C GLN A 596 2.33 17.15 16.38
N ARG A 597 2.60 17.57 15.15
CA ARG A 597 2.33 16.77 13.94
C ARG A 597 3.04 15.41 13.99
N TYR A 598 4.31 15.40 14.40
CA TYR A 598 5.08 14.15 14.51
C TYR A 598 4.57 13.23 15.61
N ALA A 599 3.92 13.75 16.65
CA ALA A 599 3.26 12.92 17.65
C ALA A 599 2.08 12.15 17.06
N VAL A 600 1.24 12.80 16.24
CA VAL A 600 0.14 12.13 15.53
C VAL A 600 0.67 11.13 14.50
N GLU A 601 1.70 11.51 13.73
CA GLU A 601 2.36 10.57 12.81
C GLU A 601 3.00 9.39 13.54
N PHE A 602 3.52 9.60 14.76
CA PHE A 602 4.05 8.52 15.59
C PHE A 602 2.95 7.55 16.03
N VAL A 603 1.77 8.04 16.42
CA VAL A 603 0.59 7.19 16.70
C VAL A 603 0.26 6.31 15.50
N ALA A 604 0.24 6.89 14.28
CA ALA A 604 0.00 6.12 13.07
C ALA A 604 1.05 5.01 12.83
N ARG A 605 2.34 5.31 13.11
CA ARG A 605 3.42 4.31 13.02
C ARG A 605 3.26 3.20 14.06
N VAL A 606 2.87 3.54 15.28
CA VAL A 606 2.60 2.58 16.37
C VAL A 606 1.40 1.69 16.03
N ASN A 607 0.34 2.26 15.43
CA ASN A 607 -0.82 1.51 14.96
C ASN A 607 -0.47 0.57 13.83
N LEU A 608 0.32 1.02 12.84
CA LEU A 608 0.81 0.15 11.77
C LEU A 608 1.62 -1.02 12.34
N ALA A 609 2.54 -0.75 13.29
CA ALA A 609 3.34 -1.76 13.95
C ALA A 609 2.51 -2.80 14.73
N ALA A 610 1.41 -2.36 15.34
CA ALA A 610 0.47 -3.22 16.05
C ALA A 610 -0.57 -3.88 15.13
N GLY A 611 -0.59 -3.57 13.83
CA GLY A 611 -1.55 -4.11 12.86
C GLY A 611 -1.67 -5.63 12.86
N PRO A 612 -0.57 -6.41 12.83
CA PRO A 612 -0.66 -7.87 12.88
C PRO A 612 -1.23 -8.39 14.21
N LEU A 613 -0.89 -7.75 15.34
CA LEU A 613 -1.48 -8.07 16.64
C LEU A 613 -2.99 -7.84 16.61
N LEU A 614 -3.43 -6.65 16.20
CA LEU A 614 -4.83 -6.28 16.16
C LEU A 614 -5.62 -7.19 15.22
N ALA A 615 -5.05 -7.54 14.06
CA ALA A 615 -5.66 -8.46 13.11
C ALA A 615 -5.74 -9.88 13.68
N GLY A 616 -4.70 -10.31 14.40
CA GLY A 616 -4.67 -11.60 15.08
C GLY A 616 -5.74 -11.71 16.17
N LEU A 617 -5.85 -10.70 17.02
CA LEU A 617 -6.90 -10.60 18.04
C LEU A 617 -8.29 -10.51 17.40
N ALA A 618 -8.46 -9.74 16.33
CA ALA A 618 -9.73 -9.64 15.62
C ALA A 618 -10.17 -10.99 15.02
N GLY A 619 -9.23 -11.75 14.44
CA GLY A 619 -9.47 -13.11 13.98
C GLY A 619 -9.95 -14.04 15.11
N LEU A 620 -9.28 -14.01 16.26
CA LEU A 620 -9.68 -14.77 17.45
C LEU A 620 -11.03 -14.34 18.01
N GLY A 621 -11.32 -13.04 18.00
CA GLY A 621 -12.59 -12.48 18.46
C GLY A 621 -13.75 -12.94 17.59
N ALA A 622 -13.60 -12.85 16.27
CA ALA A 622 -14.61 -13.29 15.32
C ALA A 622 -14.91 -14.79 15.46
N THR A 623 -13.90 -15.66 15.54
CA THR A 623 -14.14 -17.11 15.70
C THR A 623 -14.71 -17.44 17.08
N SER A 624 -14.30 -16.73 18.13
CA SER A 624 -14.85 -16.90 19.48
C SER A 624 -16.32 -16.51 19.57
N LEU A 625 -16.71 -15.39 18.93
CA LEU A 625 -18.11 -14.96 18.84
C LEU A 625 -18.93 -15.94 17.98
N TRP A 626 -18.36 -16.47 16.89
CA TRP A 626 -19.03 -17.41 16.02
C TRP A 626 -19.40 -18.73 16.71
N ARG A 627 -18.55 -19.20 17.63
CA ARG A 627 -18.74 -20.49 18.34
C ARG A 627 -19.76 -20.45 19.49
N ARG A 628 -20.21 -19.27 19.94
CA ARG A 628 -21.03 -19.13 21.15
C ARG A 628 -22.53 -19.27 20.91
N ALA A 629 -23.17 -18.28 20.28
CA ALA A 629 -24.61 -18.24 20.08
C ALA A 629 -24.98 -17.68 18.69
N VAL A 630 -26.21 -17.90 18.24
CA VAL A 630 -26.69 -17.37 16.94
C VAL A 630 -26.58 -15.84 16.87
N ALA A 631 -26.98 -15.13 17.93
CA ALA A 631 -26.87 -13.68 17.99
C ALA A 631 -25.42 -13.18 17.82
N THR A 632 -24.45 -13.84 18.46
CA THR A 632 -23.03 -13.48 18.35
C THR A 632 -22.42 -13.87 17.00
N ARG A 633 -22.98 -14.85 16.28
CA ARG A 633 -22.61 -15.16 14.88
C ARG A 633 -22.97 -14.01 13.96
N VAL A 634 -24.17 -13.46 14.10
CA VAL A 634 -24.62 -12.29 13.34
C VAL A 634 -23.69 -11.11 13.61
N VAL A 635 -23.39 -10.84 14.89
CA VAL A 635 -22.44 -9.77 15.27
C VAL A 635 -21.06 -10.00 14.63
N ALA A 636 -20.52 -11.22 14.67
CA ALA A 636 -19.23 -11.53 14.06
C ALA A 636 -19.24 -11.29 12.54
N VAL A 637 -20.28 -11.73 11.82
CA VAL A 637 -20.41 -11.52 10.38
C VAL A 637 -20.50 -10.04 10.04
N VAL A 638 -21.34 -9.29 10.76
CA VAL A 638 -21.50 -7.85 10.53
C VAL A 638 -20.20 -7.11 10.78
N LEU A 639 -19.49 -7.38 11.88
CA LEU A 639 -18.22 -6.73 12.18
C LEU A 639 -17.12 -7.11 11.19
N VAL A 640 -17.04 -8.37 10.75
CA VAL A 640 -16.10 -8.78 9.71
C VAL A 640 -16.43 -8.07 8.40
N ALA A 641 -17.68 -8.10 7.94
CA ALA A 641 -18.09 -7.43 6.70
C ALA A 641 -17.83 -5.92 6.75
N ALA A 642 -18.14 -5.27 7.88
CA ALA A 642 -17.86 -3.84 8.09
C ALA A 642 -16.34 -3.56 8.08
N GLY A 643 -15.53 -4.44 8.67
CA GLY A 643 -14.06 -4.33 8.64
C GLY A 643 -13.49 -4.46 7.23
N LEU A 644 -13.97 -5.46 6.46
CA LEU A 644 -13.59 -5.65 5.05
C LEU A 644 -13.99 -4.43 4.21
N TRP A 645 -15.20 -3.92 4.40
CA TRP A 645 -15.68 -2.71 3.73
C TRP A 645 -14.86 -1.48 4.09
N ALA A 646 -14.53 -1.26 5.38
CA ALA A 646 -13.72 -0.14 5.82
C ALA A 646 -12.32 -0.17 5.18
N GLY A 647 -11.71 -1.35 5.12
CA GLY A 647 -10.44 -1.57 4.44
C GLY A 647 -10.51 -1.27 2.94
N TRP A 648 -11.52 -1.84 2.25
CA TRP A 648 -11.75 -1.62 0.83
C TRP A 648 -12.03 -0.15 0.49
N ALA A 649 -12.90 0.50 1.26
CA ALA A 649 -13.21 1.92 1.11
C ALA A 649 -11.98 2.80 1.37
N SER A 650 -11.11 2.41 2.31
CA SER A 650 -9.84 3.10 2.53
C SER A 650 -8.90 2.97 1.33
N LEU A 651 -8.77 1.76 0.77
CA LEU A 651 -8.00 1.54 -0.45
C LEU A 651 -8.53 2.41 -1.61
N GLY A 652 -9.85 2.50 -1.77
CA GLY A 652 -10.45 3.30 -2.83
C GLY A 652 -10.26 4.82 -2.68
N ARG A 653 -10.43 5.36 -1.46
CA ARG A 653 -10.09 6.77 -1.19
C ARG A 653 -8.62 7.05 -1.47
N TRP A 654 -7.76 6.12 -1.08
CA TRP A 654 -6.33 6.25 -1.23
C TRP A 654 -5.83 6.10 -2.68
N LEU A 655 -6.47 5.25 -3.49
CA LEU A 655 -6.10 5.04 -4.89
C LEU A 655 -6.30 6.32 -5.74
N VAL A 656 -7.30 7.11 -5.38
CA VAL A 656 -7.69 8.33 -6.10
C VAL A 656 -7.05 9.59 -5.49
N SER A 657 -6.53 9.49 -4.25
CA SER A 657 -5.75 10.54 -3.58
C SER A 657 -4.26 10.49 -3.91
#